data_AF-A0A7R9JTY0-F1
#
_entry.id   AF-A0A7R9JTY0-F1
#
_cell.length_a   1.000
_cell.length_b   1.000
_cell.length_c   1.000
_cell.angle_alpha   90.00
_cell.angle_beta   90.00
_cell.angle_gamma   90.00
#
_symmetry.space_group_name_H-M   'P 1'
#
loop_
_entity.id
_entity.type
_entity.pdbx_description
1 polymer ?
#
loop_
_entity_poly.entity_id
_entity_poly.type
_entity_poly.pdbx_seq_one_letter_code
_entity_poly.pdbx_strand_id
1 'polypeptide(L)'
;METYEGFVAKMTGEVKQDTCATTNKTQGEDGKDTLISCKQLWRTISGKCYKVTKSTVSKKLDEASLMIQQGLEFYHPPNPSTDVEIHKEISPPIYKILFKLRTFLRLDIKITFQLLQHYLIHTFRGERKELVKYLETEESTQLFMLDFAAFYRSERIHLLQCINIIVTHCGNKKHPLSDCYTDVIEKIPDDILELMFSQLISALNVCTPTLLTHGELMVPAQQQQWCQSYLYELMQIINNLFFCLKGYQTSSFNLLKTLQLCMRNDFGKVLPGGCEKYPALIEIICYLEVMLVLLATGLHTEDLFKLLSNSDALDEVNRIVSAMDQKGAHGVIVMGWAFIKNIIADDEEQKTLAESNLENLYGNFDDVCSFLSQLLSNPIFQEPTELSSIAHDLIYKLLHWIVNHNIRDGLDSQPLYKCVTTALVHPEFKKHFWTEDQDRGLHILLIDSSRKFPVDYLSFSSLIELLSRDEHSIVSNLVKYLRTLPTFTERLTPNLKDVLVKKIDDNTNICTQAHYPLYSNQMIPLGTTGNFSTNDNELIVWDYKFSFFDVILSEIEKLFGEMSYGVQNLQPKTVANVTVSMKILANIVHSGFIVEGDMVLPVEAAIELMAKFTDVLEPPNQLLANCLDIVTYLWMDYRDEMYFKLDVIKFLPHVNSLDISPISCINGKFHCGGNGMLQLLMESQLNWDTGPGVDFINLVRLALALLNMTLRLKTTKDMNYLCPLEAKIMYYPNDKNHLRILHSTVDYIYHTFNPNLPTLAVELMRSFAMV
;
A
#
# COMPACT_ATOMS: atom_id res chain seq x y z
N MET A 1 12.57 -24.83 42.75
CA MET A 1 12.55 -24.41 41.34
C MET A 1 13.12 -23.01 41.31
N GLU A 2 14.28 -22.81 40.70
CA GLU A 2 14.91 -21.50 40.62
C GLU A 2 14.14 -20.64 39.61
N THR A 3 13.81 -19.38 39.93
CA THR A 3 13.19 -18.46 38.98
C THR A 3 14.14 -18.18 37.83
N TYR A 4 13.58 -17.78 36.68
CA TYR A 4 14.38 -17.45 35.50
C TYR A 4 15.36 -16.31 35.81
N GLU A 5 14.91 -15.32 36.58
CA GLU A 5 15.71 -14.22 37.14
C GLU A 5 16.90 -14.72 37.99
N GLY A 6 16.70 -15.78 38.81
CA GLY A 6 17.78 -16.37 39.61
C GLY A 6 18.87 -17.10 38.79
N PHE A 7 18.54 -17.58 37.59
CA PHE A 7 19.54 -18.13 36.66
C PHE A 7 20.34 -17.02 35.97
N VAL A 8 19.67 -15.91 35.61
CA VAL A 8 20.34 -14.72 35.06
C VAL A 8 21.27 -14.09 36.10
N ALA A 9 20.86 -14.01 37.36
CA ALA A 9 21.69 -13.55 38.48
C ALA A 9 22.89 -14.47 38.77
N LYS A 10 22.78 -15.78 38.46
CA LYS A 10 23.92 -16.71 38.53
C LYS A 10 24.87 -16.58 37.34
N MET A 11 24.43 -16.06 36.19
CA MET A 11 25.33 -15.79 35.07
C MET A 11 26.31 -14.65 35.39
N THR A 12 26.00 -13.78 36.35
CA THR A 12 26.81 -12.65 36.84
C THR A 12 27.59 -12.95 38.12
N GLY A 13 27.68 -14.22 38.54
CA GLY A 13 28.61 -14.64 39.60
C GLY A 13 28.24 -14.30 41.05
N GLU A 14 27.01 -13.86 41.37
CA GLU A 14 26.62 -13.59 42.77
C GLU A 14 25.90 -14.78 43.43
N VAL A 15 26.45 -15.24 44.56
CA VAL A 15 25.86 -16.25 45.43
C VAL A 15 25.75 -15.71 46.86
N LYS A 16 24.50 -15.66 47.36
CA LYS A 16 23.95 -15.50 48.75
C LYS A 16 23.70 -14.04 49.22
N GLN A 17 22.55 -13.72 49.83
CA GLN A 17 21.77 -14.47 50.84
C GLN A 17 20.24 -14.32 50.74
N ASP A 18 19.56 -15.33 51.30
CA ASP A 18 18.12 -15.48 51.50
C ASP A 18 17.43 -14.29 52.20
N THR A 19 16.23 -13.90 51.74
CA THR A 19 14.97 -14.05 52.50
C THR A 19 13.77 -13.49 51.72
N CYS A 20 12.65 -14.20 51.86
CA CYS A 20 11.30 -13.84 51.45
C CYS A 20 10.88 -12.45 51.95
N ALA A 21 10.56 -11.51 51.05
CA ALA A 21 9.60 -10.44 51.30
C ALA A 21 9.26 -9.67 50.01
N THR A 22 7.96 -9.56 49.74
CA THR A 22 7.35 -8.48 48.97
C THR A 22 7.87 -7.11 49.40
N THR A 23 8.46 -6.33 48.50
CA THR A 23 8.42 -4.86 48.57
C THR A 23 8.65 -4.21 47.22
N ASN A 24 7.64 -3.46 46.78
CA ASN A 24 7.82 -2.20 46.06
C ASN A 24 8.92 -1.38 46.75
N LYS A 25 9.98 -1.03 46.03
CA LYS A 25 10.79 0.15 46.31
C LYS A 25 11.18 0.84 45.02
N THR A 26 10.50 1.95 44.78
CA THR A 26 10.98 3.11 44.04
C THR A 26 12.25 3.68 44.71
N GLN A 27 13.31 3.84 43.93
CA GLN A 27 14.44 4.79 44.04
C GLN A 27 15.31 4.44 42.81
N GLY A 28 15.51 5.27 41.79
CA GLY A 28 15.87 6.68 41.89
C GLY A 28 17.37 6.80 42.08
N GLU A 29 18.19 6.19 41.21
CA GLU A 29 19.63 6.42 41.04
C GLU A 29 20.11 5.67 39.77
N ASP A 30 20.72 6.43 38.85
CA ASP A 30 21.40 6.07 37.59
C ASP A 30 20.66 5.24 36.52
N GLY A 31 20.27 5.92 35.44
CA GLY A 31 19.88 5.34 34.15
C GLY A 31 21.05 4.62 33.47
N LYS A 32 21.39 3.42 33.96
CA LYS A 32 22.36 2.54 33.32
C LYS A 32 21.71 1.83 32.14
N ASP A 33 22.39 1.86 30.99
CA ASP A 33 22.16 1.12 29.73
C ASP A 33 21.39 -0.20 29.93
N THR A 34 20.06 -0.16 29.98
CA THR A 34 19.24 -1.37 30.14
C THR A 34 18.52 -1.62 28.84
N LEU A 35 18.96 -2.64 28.09
CA LEU A 35 18.27 -3.09 26.87
C LEU A 35 16.86 -3.56 27.24
N ILE A 36 15.88 -3.20 26.42
CA ILE A 36 14.49 -3.67 26.51
C ILE A 36 14.17 -4.39 25.21
N SER A 37 13.34 -5.44 25.27
CA SER A 37 12.84 -6.08 24.05
C SER A 37 12.02 -5.08 23.22
N CYS A 38 12.57 -4.68 22.07
CA CYS A 38 11.95 -3.77 21.11
C CYS A 38 10.64 -4.35 20.59
N LYS A 39 10.59 -5.68 20.37
CA LYS A 39 9.35 -6.37 20.00
C LYS A 39 8.24 -6.23 21.05
N GLN A 40 8.58 -6.28 22.34
CA GLN A 40 7.60 -6.08 23.40
C GLN A 40 7.20 -4.62 23.57
N LEU A 41 8.17 -3.70 23.42
CA LEU A 41 7.91 -2.28 23.43
C LEU A 41 6.93 -1.93 22.31
N TRP A 42 7.23 -2.34 21.08
CA TRP A 42 6.40 -2.15 19.90
C TRP A 42 4.96 -2.62 20.13
N ARG A 43 4.78 -3.83 20.67
CA ARG A 43 3.46 -4.35 21.07
C ARG A 43 2.76 -3.42 22.07
N THR A 44 3.48 -2.93 23.07
CA THR A 44 2.89 -2.11 24.14
C THR A 44 2.47 -0.74 23.64
N ILE A 45 3.30 -0.09 22.82
CA ILE A 45 3.06 1.27 22.33
C ILE A 45 2.09 1.31 21.16
N SER A 46 1.93 0.23 20.39
CA SER A 46 0.98 0.17 19.27
C SER A 46 -0.50 0.43 19.62
N GLY A 47 -0.89 0.57 20.89
CA GLY A 47 -2.28 0.90 21.26
C GLY A 47 -3.33 -0.19 20.97
N LYS A 48 -2.99 -1.26 20.25
CA LYS A 48 -3.84 -2.42 19.96
C LYS A 48 -3.84 -3.49 21.05
N CYS A 49 -2.87 -3.44 21.97
CA CYS A 49 -2.82 -4.38 23.09
C CYS A 49 -3.91 -4.08 24.13
N TYR A 50 -4.76 -5.07 24.40
CA TYR A 50 -5.80 -4.99 25.41
C TYR A 50 -5.22 -4.71 26.81
N LYS A 51 -5.83 -3.78 27.56
CA LYS A 51 -5.51 -3.41 28.96
C LYS A 51 -4.17 -2.68 29.22
N VAL A 52 -3.52 -2.10 28.21
CA VAL A 52 -2.35 -1.23 28.49
C VAL A 52 -2.84 0.17 28.87
N THR A 53 -2.51 0.63 30.09
CA THR A 53 -2.85 1.99 30.53
C THR A 53 -1.83 3.02 30.02
N LYS A 54 -2.22 4.28 29.85
CA LYS A 54 -1.30 5.36 29.43
C LYS A 54 -0.07 5.46 30.34
N SER A 55 -0.26 5.28 31.66
CA SER A 55 0.84 5.28 32.64
C SER A 55 1.83 4.15 32.41
N THR A 56 1.35 2.95 32.04
CA THR A 56 2.23 1.82 31.69
C THR A 56 3.01 2.09 30.41
N VAL A 57 2.38 2.70 29.40
CA VAL A 57 3.06 3.08 28.14
C VAL A 57 4.16 4.10 28.41
N SER A 58 3.83 5.19 29.10
CA SER A 58 4.79 6.24 29.44
C SER A 58 5.98 5.70 30.22
N LYS A 59 5.76 4.84 31.22
CA LYS A 59 6.87 4.20 31.96
C LYS A 59 7.77 3.36 31.05
N LYS A 60 7.21 2.55 30.15
CA LYS A 60 8.02 1.74 29.21
C LYS A 60 8.77 2.59 28.19
N LEU A 61 8.18 3.72 27.76
CA LEU A 61 8.86 4.68 26.88
C LEU A 61 10.01 5.36 27.60
N ASP A 62 9.84 5.74 28.87
CA ASP A 62 10.92 6.30 29.69
C ASP A 62 12.06 5.29 29.90
N GLU A 63 11.74 4.02 30.17
CA GLU A 63 12.73 2.95 30.26
C GLU A 63 13.48 2.75 28.93
N ALA A 64 12.79 2.88 27.79
CA ALA A 64 13.38 2.72 26.46
C ALA A 64 14.01 4.00 25.88
N SER A 65 14.00 5.11 26.62
CA SER A 65 14.33 6.45 26.11
C SER A 65 15.70 6.49 25.45
N LEU A 66 16.72 5.86 26.05
CA LEU A 66 18.09 5.85 25.51
C LEU A 66 18.16 5.12 24.15
N MET A 67 17.47 3.99 24.01
CA MET A 67 17.45 3.23 22.75
C MET A 67 16.73 4.01 21.63
N ILE A 68 15.67 4.74 21.97
CA ILE A 68 14.93 5.57 21.02
C ILE A 68 15.78 6.78 20.59
N GLN A 69 16.46 7.43 21.54
CA GLN A 69 17.32 8.60 21.27
C GLN A 69 18.53 8.27 20.39
N GLN A 70 19.12 7.08 20.54
CA GLN A 70 20.29 6.66 19.76
C GLN A 70 19.89 5.88 18.48
N GLY A 71 18.65 5.40 18.39
CA GLY A 71 18.19 4.56 17.30
C GLY A 71 19.10 3.34 17.07
N LEU A 72 19.47 3.08 15.82
CA LEU A 72 20.35 1.95 15.49
C LEU A 72 21.79 2.10 16.00
N GLU A 73 22.24 3.32 16.32
CA GLU A 73 23.57 3.57 16.88
C GLU A 73 23.71 3.01 18.30
N PHE A 74 22.60 2.75 18.99
CA PHE A 74 22.59 2.00 20.25
C PHE A 74 23.31 0.66 20.10
N TYR A 75 23.14 -0.03 18.95
CA TYR A 75 23.81 -1.28 18.63
C TYR A 75 25.24 -1.05 18.10
N HIS A 76 26.09 -0.46 18.95
CA HIS A 76 27.43 0.00 18.57
C HIS A 76 28.47 -1.14 18.46
N PRO A 77 29.57 -0.92 17.70
CA PRO A 77 30.64 -1.89 17.55
C PRO A 77 31.42 -2.18 18.85
N PRO A 78 32.25 -3.24 18.90
CA PRO A 78 32.91 -3.68 20.11
C PRO A 78 33.90 -2.66 20.69
N ASN A 79 33.84 -2.44 22.01
CA ASN A 79 34.81 -1.65 22.76
C ASN A 79 35.75 -2.56 23.59
N PRO A 80 37.09 -2.43 23.48
CA PRO A 80 38.02 -3.25 24.26
C PRO A 80 37.89 -3.10 25.78
N SER A 81 37.40 -1.95 26.27
CA SER A 81 37.24 -1.70 27.71
C SER A 81 36.10 -2.53 28.32
N THR A 82 34.98 -2.66 27.61
CA THR A 82 33.79 -3.41 28.07
C THR A 82 34.04 -4.93 28.06
N ASP A 83 34.86 -5.42 27.13
CA ASP A 83 35.34 -6.81 27.09
C ASP A 83 36.00 -7.24 28.41
N VAL A 84 36.85 -6.36 28.98
CA VAL A 84 37.60 -6.64 30.21
C VAL A 84 36.70 -6.64 31.45
N GLU A 85 35.69 -5.76 31.47
CA GLU A 85 34.72 -5.66 32.56
C GLU A 85 33.84 -6.91 32.62
N ILE A 86 33.20 -7.27 31.50
CA ILE A 86 32.28 -8.40 31.41
C ILE A 86 33.01 -9.75 31.62
N HIS A 87 34.27 -9.87 31.22
CA HIS A 87 35.06 -11.09 31.45
C HIS A 87 35.24 -11.40 32.95
N LYS A 88 35.23 -10.38 33.82
CA LYS A 88 35.36 -10.55 35.27
C LYS A 88 34.04 -10.91 35.95
N GLU A 89 32.91 -10.53 35.36
CA GLU A 89 31.57 -10.71 35.94
C GLU A 89 30.91 -12.05 35.55
N ILE A 90 31.29 -12.64 34.40
CA ILE A 90 30.59 -13.79 33.83
C ILE A 90 31.42 -15.08 33.90
N SER A 91 30.74 -16.21 34.08
CA SER A 91 31.40 -17.53 34.05
C SER A 91 32.15 -17.81 32.72
N PRO A 92 33.32 -18.48 32.75
CA PRO A 92 34.13 -18.76 31.57
C PRO A 92 33.42 -19.45 30.37
N PRO A 93 32.55 -20.47 30.56
CA PRO A 93 31.90 -21.14 29.42
C PRO A 93 30.90 -20.22 28.70
N ILE A 94 30.18 -19.39 29.45
CA ILE A 94 29.21 -18.44 28.90
C ILE A 94 29.95 -17.30 28.19
N TYR A 95 31.05 -16.82 28.78
CA TYR A 95 31.91 -15.83 28.14
C TYR A 95 32.45 -16.30 26.78
N LYS A 96 32.85 -17.57 26.65
CA LYS A 96 33.31 -18.14 25.36
C LYS A 96 32.24 -18.05 24.27
N ILE A 97 30.99 -18.34 24.61
CA ILE A 97 29.86 -18.28 23.68
C ILE A 97 29.53 -16.83 23.35
N LEU A 98 29.47 -15.98 24.37
CA LEU A 98 29.25 -14.55 24.24
C LEU A 98 30.29 -13.90 23.32
N PHE A 99 31.57 -14.29 23.47
CA PHE A 99 32.66 -13.85 22.61
C PHE A 99 32.48 -14.27 21.15
N LYS A 100 32.04 -15.51 20.89
CA LYS A 100 31.70 -15.97 19.54
C LYS A 100 30.53 -15.16 18.94
N LEU A 101 29.47 -14.90 19.72
CA LEU A 101 28.32 -14.12 19.29
C LEU A 101 28.69 -12.68 18.94
N ARG A 102 29.42 -11.98 19.82
CA ARG A 102 29.83 -10.59 19.56
C ARG A 102 30.74 -10.47 18.36
N THR A 103 31.58 -11.48 18.10
CA THR A 103 32.49 -11.50 16.95
C THR A 103 31.70 -11.69 15.65
N PHE A 104 30.72 -12.60 15.66
CA PHE A 104 29.87 -12.86 14.51
C PHE A 104 28.94 -11.68 14.17
N LEU A 105 28.35 -11.03 15.19
CA LEU A 105 27.45 -9.89 15.01
C LEU A 105 28.17 -8.55 14.91
N ARG A 106 29.46 -8.49 15.28
CA ARG A 106 30.27 -7.26 15.41
C ARG A 106 29.64 -6.23 16.34
N LEU A 107 29.23 -6.69 17.52
CA LEU A 107 28.56 -5.89 18.54
C LEU A 107 29.42 -5.76 19.80
N ASP A 108 29.14 -4.73 20.59
CA ASP A 108 29.66 -4.66 21.95
C ASP A 108 29.21 -5.84 22.82
N ILE A 109 30.12 -6.31 23.68
CA ILE A 109 29.90 -7.50 24.49
C ILE A 109 28.78 -7.31 25.52
N LYS A 110 28.60 -6.09 26.06
CA LYS A 110 27.57 -5.76 27.04
C LYS A 110 26.19 -5.83 26.40
N ILE A 111 26.05 -5.23 25.22
CA ILE A 111 24.81 -5.30 24.42
C ILE A 111 24.52 -6.73 24.00
N THR A 112 25.54 -7.46 23.54
CA THR A 112 25.40 -8.88 23.16
C THR A 112 24.91 -9.72 24.34
N PHE A 113 25.41 -9.44 25.55
CA PHE A 113 25.00 -10.15 26.76
C PHE A 113 23.54 -9.86 27.13
N GLN A 114 23.14 -8.59 27.06
CA GLN A 114 21.76 -8.19 27.30
C GLN A 114 20.80 -8.79 26.26
N LEU A 115 21.18 -8.79 24.97
CA LEU A 115 20.39 -9.45 23.92
C LEU A 115 20.26 -10.95 24.17
N LEU A 116 21.34 -11.61 24.63
CA LEU A 116 21.33 -13.02 25.00
C LEU A 116 20.34 -13.30 26.13
N GLN A 117 20.34 -12.46 27.18
CA GLN A 117 19.36 -12.58 28.27
C GLN A 117 17.92 -12.50 27.73
N HIS A 118 17.62 -11.51 26.88
CA HIS A 118 16.30 -11.33 26.29
C HIS A 118 15.89 -12.49 25.37
N TYR A 119 16.80 -12.97 24.53
CA TYR A 119 16.56 -14.12 23.66
C TYR A 119 16.14 -15.35 24.48
N LEU A 120 16.88 -15.61 25.56
CA LEU A 120 16.62 -16.77 26.40
C LEU A 120 15.28 -16.62 27.17
N ILE A 121 14.85 -15.39 27.51
CA ILE A 121 13.55 -15.15 28.19
C ILE A 121 12.37 -15.34 27.22
N HIS A 122 12.48 -14.79 26.02
CA HIS A 122 11.33 -14.57 25.14
C HIS A 122 11.20 -15.55 23.99
N THR A 123 12.31 -16.17 23.57
CA THR A 123 12.37 -16.93 22.31
C THR A 123 12.79 -18.38 22.54
N PHE A 124 13.69 -18.64 23.49
CA PHE A 124 14.17 -20.00 23.76
C PHE A 124 13.08 -20.88 24.39
N ARG A 125 12.79 -22.04 23.77
CA ARG A 125 11.71 -22.96 24.17
C ARG A 125 12.19 -24.21 24.93
N GLY A 126 13.51 -24.39 25.17
CA GLY A 126 14.09 -25.57 25.82
C GLY A 126 14.29 -25.44 27.34
N GLU A 127 14.59 -26.55 28.04
CA GLU A 127 14.91 -26.51 29.46
C GLU A 127 16.33 -25.99 29.74
N ARG A 128 16.53 -25.28 30.86
CA ARG A 128 17.79 -24.58 31.18
C ARG A 128 19.02 -25.50 31.32
N LYS A 129 18.83 -26.73 31.81
CA LYS A 129 19.89 -27.74 31.92
C LYS A 129 20.29 -28.31 30.56
N GLU A 130 19.37 -28.25 29.60
CA GLU A 130 19.61 -28.69 28.23
C GLU A 130 20.37 -27.63 27.43
N LEU A 131 20.29 -26.34 27.76
CA LEU A 131 21.03 -25.30 27.03
C LEU A 131 22.55 -25.51 27.09
N VAL A 132 23.10 -25.77 28.28
CA VAL A 132 24.54 -26.01 28.43
C VAL A 132 24.95 -27.28 27.68
N LYS A 133 24.18 -28.35 27.81
CA LYS A 133 24.39 -29.62 27.10
C LYS A 133 24.22 -29.49 25.58
N TYR A 134 23.29 -28.65 25.15
CA TYR A 134 23.03 -28.33 23.75
C TYR A 134 24.26 -27.61 23.19
N LEU A 135 24.79 -26.61 23.90
CA LEU A 135 25.96 -25.83 23.49
C LEU A 135 27.31 -26.55 23.66
N GLU A 136 27.32 -27.84 24.06
CA GLU A 136 28.54 -28.66 24.09
C GLU A 136 29.02 -29.05 22.69
N THR A 137 28.09 -29.26 21.74
CA THR A 137 28.45 -29.60 20.36
C THR A 137 28.64 -28.35 19.50
N GLU A 138 29.53 -28.45 18.51
CA GLU A 138 29.83 -27.31 17.64
C GLU A 138 28.66 -26.99 16.71
N GLU A 139 28.01 -28.00 16.13
CA GLU A 139 26.86 -27.86 15.22
C GLU A 139 25.66 -27.14 15.86
N SER A 140 25.30 -27.51 17.09
CA SER A 140 24.21 -26.85 17.84
C SER A 140 24.57 -25.41 18.22
N THR A 141 25.84 -25.14 18.56
CA THR A 141 26.32 -23.79 18.84
C THR A 141 26.20 -22.93 17.59
N GLN A 142 26.53 -23.47 16.43
CA GLN A 142 26.38 -22.77 15.15
C GLN A 142 24.91 -22.46 14.84
N LEU A 143 24.01 -23.44 14.98
CA LEU A 143 22.55 -23.22 14.81
C LEU A 143 22.02 -22.16 15.77
N PHE A 144 22.41 -22.23 17.04
CA PHE A 144 22.07 -21.23 18.05
C PHE A 144 22.55 -19.83 17.65
N MET A 145 23.77 -19.69 17.14
CA MET A 145 24.30 -18.40 16.68
C MET A 145 23.49 -17.83 15.51
N LEU A 146 23.02 -18.68 14.60
CA LEU A 146 22.20 -18.26 13.46
C LEU A 146 20.80 -17.79 13.91
N ASP A 147 20.16 -18.53 14.81
CA ASP A 147 18.87 -18.15 15.39
C ASP A 147 18.97 -16.85 16.20
N PHE A 148 20.05 -16.71 16.97
CA PHE A 148 20.35 -15.48 17.72
C PHE A 148 20.58 -14.28 16.80
N ALA A 149 21.27 -14.48 15.66
CA ALA A 149 21.47 -13.42 14.67
C ALA A 149 20.16 -12.98 14.01
N ALA A 150 19.23 -13.91 13.76
CA ALA A 150 17.90 -13.58 13.28
C ALA A 150 17.10 -12.79 14.33
N PHE A 151 17.18 -13.18 15.60
CA PHE A 151 16.56 -12.42 16.71
C PHE A 151 17.11 -11.00 16.81
N TYR A 152 18.44 -10.81 16.74
CA TYR A 152 19.06 -9.49 16.75
C TYR A 152 18.56 -8.59 15.62
N ARG A 153 18.50 -9.09 14.38
CA ARG A 153 17.97 -8.34 13.23
C ARG A 153 16.50 -7.97 13.42
N SER A 154 15.71 -8.89 13.96
CA SER A 154 14.32 -8.63 14.30
C SER A 154 14.20 -7.49 15.33
N GLU A 155 15.00 -7.49 16.40
CA GLU A 155 14.96 -6.42 17.41
C GLU A 155 15.31 -5.04 16.85
N ARG A 156 16.24 -4.96 15.89
CA ARG A 156 16.58 -3.71 15.18
C ARG A 156 15.40 -3.17 14.37
N ILE A 157 14.74 -4.02 13.59
CA ILE A 157 13.56 -3.63 12.80
C ILE A 157 12.45 -3.15 13.74
N HIS A 158 12.20 -3.85 14.85
CA HIS A 158 11.19 -3.44 15.83
C HIS A 158 11.54 -2.10 16.50
N LEU A 159 12.83 -1.77 16.70
CA LEU A 159 13.23 -0.44 17.19
C LEU A 159 12.83 0.65 16.19
N LEU A 160 13.12 0.45 14.90
CA LEU A 160 12.71 1.38 13.83
C LEU A 160 11.18 1.50 13.74
N GLN A 161 10.45 0.40 13.91
CA GLN A 161 8.98 0.43 13.96
C GLN A 161 8.44 1.14 15.21
N CYS A 162 9.15 1.08 16.35
CA CYS A 162 8.79 1.88 17.52
C CYS A 162 8.95 3.37 17.23
N ILE A 163 10.07 3.76 16.63
CA ILE A 163 10.33 5.14 16.20
C ILE A 163 9.25 5.58 15.20
N ASN A 164 8.86 4.71 14.26
CA ASN A 164 7.80 5.00 13.30
C ASN A 164 6.48 5.40 13.99
N ILE A 165 6.00 4.59 14.94
CA ILE A 165 4.77 4.88 15.69
C ILE A 165 4.87 6.23 16.40
N ILE A 166 6.02 6.51 17.02
CA ILE A 166 6.25 7.75 17.75
C ILE A 166 6.18 8.95 16.79
N VAL A 167 6.92 8.94 15.69
CA VAL A 167 7.00 10.06 14.74
C VAL A 167 5.68 10.26 13.98
N THR A 168 5.02 9.18 13.55
CA THR A 168 3.75 9.27 12.83
C THR A 168 2.60 9.80 13.70
N HIS A 169 2.59 9.46 15.00
CA HIS A 169 1.47 9.84 15.88
C HIS A 169 1.79 10.96 16.88
N CYS A 170 3.00 11.50 16.89
CA CYS A 170 3.30 12.69 17.69
C CYS A 170 2.45 13.87 17.21
N GLY A 171 1.83 14.59 18.15
CA GLY A 171 0.93 15.72 17.82
C GLY A 171 -0.42 15.34 17.18
N ASN A 172 -0.68 14.06 16.89
CA ASN A 172 -1.97 13.60 16.38
C ASN A 172 -3.02 13.49 17.49
N LYS A 173 -3.87 14.51 17.61
CA LYS A 173 -4.97 14.59 18.60
C LYS A 173 -5.97 13.43 18.55
N LYS A 174 -6.06 12.69 17.44
CA LYS A 174 -6.94 11.52 17.32
C LYS A 174 -6.38 10.28 18.02
N HIS A 175 -5.06 10.20 18.20
CA HIS A 175 -4.41 9.03 18.76
C HIS A 175 -4.41 9.07 20.30
N PRO A 176 -4.92 8.02 21.01
CA PRO A 176 -5.04 8.03 22.47
C PRO A 176 -3.73 8.24 23.24
N LEU A 177 -2.59 7.85 22.66
CA LEU A 177 -1.25 7.92 23.26
C LEU A 177 -0.39 9.07 22.73
N SER A 178 -0.96 10.00 21.96
CA SER A 178 -0.18 11.06 21.29
C SER A 178 0.67 11.90 22.26
N ASP A 179 0.11 12.27 23.42
CA ASP A 179 0.83 13.04 24.45
C ASP A 179 2.12 12.32 24.90
N CYS A 180 2.05 10.99 25.10
CA CYS A 180 3.20 10.20 25.51
C CYS A 180 4.30 10.15 24.44
N TYR A 181 3.95 10.28 23.16
CA TYR A 181 4.93 10.31 22.06
C TYR A 181 5.59 11.68 21.94
N THR A 182 4.80 12.75 22.09
CA THR A 182 5.33 14.12 22.13
C THR A 182 6.33 14.27 23.27
N ASP A 183 6.02 13.76 24.46
CA ASP A 183 6.95 13.76 25.61
C ASP A 183 8.30 13.06 25.31
N VAL A 184 8.30 12.03 24.45
CA VAL A 184 9.53 11.32 24.06
C VAL A 184 10.34 12.16 23.09
N ILE A 185 9.70 12.76 22.08
CA ILE A 185 10.37 13.62 21.09
C ILE A 185 11.02 14.83 21.78
N GLU A 186 10.33 15.45 22.74
CA GLU A 186 10.87 16.58 23.51
C GLU A 186 12.12 16.23 24.35
N LYS A 187 12.30 14.95 24.69
CA LYS A 187 13.46 14.46 25.45
C LYS A 187 14.66 14.12 24.58
N ILE A 188 14.54 14.12 23.25
CA ILE A 188 15.66 13.77 22.37
C ILE A 188 16.63 14.98 22.33
N PRO A 189 17.91 14.79 22.70
CA PRO A 189 18.86 15.90 22.82
C PRO A 189 19.28 16.47 21.46
N ASP A 190 19.44 15.60 20.46
CA ASP A 190 19.73 15.98 19.08
C ASP A 190 18.43 16.04 18.25
N ASP A 191 18.47 16.79 17.16
CA ASP A 191 17.34 16.86 16.23
C ASP A 191 17.04 15.45 15.67
N ILE A 192 15.82 14.94 15.87
CA ILE A 192 15.41 13.61 15.39
C ILE A 192 15.56 13.48 13.87
N LEU A 193 15.42 14.59 13.13
CA LEU A 193 15.66 14.59 11.69
C LEU A 193 17.13 14.30 11.36
N GLU A 194 18.07 14.92 12.08
CA GLU A 194 19.51 14.69 11.92
C GLU A 194 19.92 13.28 12.34
N LEU A 195 19.33 12.77 13.42
CA LEU A 195 19.48 11.37 13.82
C LEU A 195 19.01 10.40 12.73
N MET A 196 17.87 10.68 12.08
CA MET A 196 17.41 9.79 11.01
C MET A 196 18.29 9.86 9.76
N PHE A 197 18.84 11.04 9.44
CA PHE A 197 19.85 11.17 8.40
C PHE A 197 21.14 10.40 8.73
N SER A 198 21.63 10.44 9.97
CA SER A 198 22.84 9.68 10.38
C SER A 198 22.62 8.17 10.24
N GLN A 199 21.43 7.68 10.58
CA GLN A 199 21.06 6.28 10.42
C GLN A 199 21.01 5.87 8.95
N LEU A 200 20.44 6.68 8.06
CA LEU A 200 20.44 6.41 6.62
C LEU A 200 21.86 6.40 6.05
N ILE A 201 22.70 7.37 6.41
CA ILE A 201 24.11 7.40 6.01
C ILE A 201 24.83 6.13 6.45
N SER A 202 24.61 5.71 7.69
CA SER A 202 25.21 4.50 8.25
C SER A 202 24.75 3.24 7.50
N ALA A 203 23.46 3.12 7.19
CA ALA A 203 22.90 2.01 6.43
C ALA A 203 23.43 1.95 4.98
N LEU A 204 23.63 3.10 4.33
CA LEU A 204 24.17 3.17 2.97
C LEU A 204 25.67 2.85 2.89
N ASN A 205 26.40 2.91 4.00
CA ASN A 205 27.83 2.59 4.07
C ASN A 205 28.11 1.10 4.32
N VAL A 206 27.08 0.25 4.49
CA VAL A 206 27.25 -1.16 4.83
C VAL A 206 27.52 -2.01 3.58
N CYS A 207 28.51 -2.89 3.68
CA CYS A 207 28.81 -3.89 2.63
C CYS A 207 28.21 -5.25 2.95
N THR A 208 27.93 -6.05 1.91
CA THR A 208 27.43 -7.43 2.07
C THR A 208 28.39 -8.26 2.94
N PRO A 209 27.89 -8.97 3.96
CA PRO A 209 28.70 -9.83 4.79
C PRO A 209 29.20 -11.04 3.99
N THR A 210 30.48 -11.33 4.11
CA THR A 210 31.18 -12.42 3.43
C THR A 210 31.78 -13.41 4.43
N LEU A 211 32.14 -14.60 3.94
CA LEU A 211 32.92 -15.58 4.69
C LEU A 211 34.18 -14.95 5.33
N LEU A 212 34.88 -14.07 4.59
CA LEU A 212 36.10 -13.41 5.06
C LEU A 212 35.83 -12.40 6.17
N THR A 213 34.67 -11.76 6.17
CA THR A 213 34.35 -10.69 7.12
C THR A 213 33.65 -11.21 8.38
N HIS A 214 32.84 -12.27 8.26
CA HIS A 214 31.97 -12.78 9.34
C HIS A 214 32.20 -14.26 9.69
N GLY A 215 33.17 -14.93 9.04
CA GLY A 215 33.54 -16.31 9.31
C GLY A 215 32.67 -17.35 8.60
N GLU A 216 32.91 -18.62 8.93
CA GLU A 216 32.38 -19.81 8.24
C GLU A 216 30.85 -19.92 8.20
N LEU A 217 30.17 -19.28 9.16
CA LEU A 217 28.70 -19.27 9.24
C LEU A 217 28.04 -18.36 8.20
N MET A 218 28.78 -17.47 7.55
CA MET A 218 28.25 -16.55 6.55
C MET A 218 28.15 -17.21 5.17
N VAL A 219 27.30 -18.24 5.10
CA VAL A 219 26.97 -19.00 3.87
C VAL A 219 25.97 -18.23 2.98
N PRO A 220 25.79 -18.61 1.70
CA PRO A 220 24.90 -17.90 0.78
C PRO A 220 23.43 -17.77 1.25
N ALA A 221 22.92 -18.72 2.04
CA ALA A 221 21.58 -18.63 2.61
C ALA A 221 21.48 -17.51 3.69
N GLN A 222 22.57 -17.32 4.44
CA GLN A 222 22.64 -16.36 5.55
C GLN A 222 22.91 -14.96 5.01
N GLN A 223 23.66 -14.87 3.92
CA GLN A 223 23.78 -13.65 3.12
C GLN A 223 22.42 -13.21 2.58
N GLN A 224 21.59 -14.13 2.08
CA GLN A 224 20.24 -13.80 1.61
C GLN A 224 19.34 -13.29 2.74
N GLN A 225 19.30 -14.00 3.88
CA GLN A 225 18.54 -13.54 5.06
C GLN A 225 19.01 -12.17 5.56
N TRP A 226 20.32 -11.92 5.52
CA TRP A 226 20.88 -10.63 5.85
C TRP A 226 20.43 -9.55 4.84
N CYS A 227 20.52 -9.81 3.54
CA CYS A 227 20.08 -8.88 2.49
C CYS A 227 18.60 -8.52 2.67
N GLN A 228 17.75 -9.51 2.94
CA GLN A 228 16.33 -9.28 3.19
C GLN A 228 16.11 -8.37 4.42
N SER A 229 16.80 -8.66 5.53
CA SER A 229 16.69 -7.86 6.76
C SER A 229 17.21 -6.43 6.54
N TYR A 230 18.31 -6.29 5.81
CA TYR A 230 18.89 -5.00 5.43
C TYR A 230 17.91 -4.14 4.63
N LEU A 231 17.25 -4.72 3.62
CA LEU A 231 16.26 -3.99 2.82
C LEU A 231 15.06 -3.56 3.67
N TYR A 232 14.59 -4.40 4.60
CA TYR A 232 13.54 -3.98 5.54
C TYR A 232 13.99 -2.86 6.48
N GLU A 233 15.22 -2.91 7.00
CA GLU A 233 15.78 -1.81 7.80
C GLU A 233 15.84 -0.51 6.99
N LEU A 234 16.38 -0.57 5.76
CA LEU A 234 16.48 0.58 4.87
C LEU A 234 15.11 1.19 4.56
N MET A 235 14.13 0.35 4.21
CA MET A 235 12.74 0.74 3.95
C MET A 235 12.12 1.46 5.17
N GLN A 236 12.31 0.94 6.38
CA GLN A 236 11.79 1.54 7.61
C GLN A 236 12.50 2.86 7.96
N ILE A 237 13.82 2.97 7.74
CA ILE A 237 14.58 4.22 7.95
C ILE A 237 14.04 5.31 7.02
N ILE A 238 13.84 5.01 5.73
CA ILE A 238 13.32 5.97 4.75
C ILE A 238 11.90 6.41 5.13
N ASN A 239 11.04 5.47 5.56
CA ASN A 239 9.69 5.80 6.01
C ASN A 239 9.69 6.69 7.27
N ASN A 240 10.57 6.42 8.25
CA ASN A 240 10.71 7.27 9.43
C ASN A 240 11.20 8.67 9.06
N LEU A 241 12.17 8.76 8.14
CA LEU A 241 12.69 10.02 7.63
C LEU A 241 11.60 10.81 6.89
N PHE A 242 10.71 10.14 6.15
CA PHE A 242 9.56 10.77 5.50
C PHE A 242 8.65 11.48 6.51
N PHE A 243 8.25 10.80 7.58
CA PHE A 243 7.42 11.42 8.62
C PHE A 243 8.17 12.50 9.42
N CYS A 244 9.48 12.35 9.63
CA CYS A 244 10.30 13.41 10.22
C CYS A 244 10.30 14.65 9.33
N LEU A 245 10.60 14.53 8.04
CA LEU A 245 10.60 15.67 7.11
C LEU A 245 9.25 16.38 7.02
N LYS A 246 8.15 15.63 7.08
CA LYS A 246 6.79 16.20 7.11
C LYS A 246 6.57 17.15 8.30
N GLY A 247 7.08 16.80 9.47
CA GLY A 247 6.90 17.60 10.69
C GLY A 247 7.72 18.89 10.70
N TYR A 248 8.68 19.02 9.79
CA TYR A 248 9.66 20.10 9.78
C TYR A 248 9.37 21.09 8.65
N GLN A 249 9.88 22.31 8.80
CA GLN A 249 9.77 23.32 7.75
C GLN A 249 10.69 22.95 6.57
N THR A 250 10.19 23.17 5.35
CA THR A 250 10.95 22.95 4.12
C THR A 250 12.19 23.86 4.09
N SER A 251 13.35 23.26 3.81
CA SER A 251 14.65 23.93 3.75
C SER A 251 15.46 23.39 2.58
N SER A 252 16.21 24.26 1.90
CA SER A 252 17.06 23.87 0.76
C SER A 252 18.18 22.91 1.18
N PHE A 253 18.66 23.00 2.43
CA PHE A 253 19.64 22.07 2.97
C PHE A 253 19.05 20.66 3.14
N ASN A 254 17.82 20.58 3.66
CA ASN A 254 17.11 19.31 3.84
C ASN A 254 16.83 18.65 2.49
N LEU A 255 16.44 19.44 1.47
CA LEU A 255 16.29 18.97 0.10
C LEU A 255 17.61 18.44 -0.47
N LEU A 256 18.68 19.24 -0.40
CA LEU A 256 19.99 18.87 -0.93
C LEU A 256 20.51 17.58 -0.27
N LYS A 257 20.43 17.49 1.06
CA LYS A 257 20.88 16.33 1.82
C LYS A 257 20.06 15.09 1.48
N THR A 258 18.73 15.21 1.40
CA THR A 258 17.84 14.12 0.99
C THR A 258 18.18 13.62 -0.41
N LEU A 259 18.32 14.56 -1.37
CA LEU A 259 18.65 14.24 -2.75
C LEU A 259 20.00 13.53 -2.87
N GLN A 260 21.03 14.04 -2.20
CA GLN A 260 22.36 13.41 -2.19
C GLN A 260 22.33 11.98 -1.64
N LEU A 261 21.56 11.73 -0.56
CA LEU A 261 21.46 10.40 0.03
C LEU A 261 20.72 9.42 -0.88
N CYS A 262 19.58 9.81 -1.46
CA CYS A 262 18.86 8.97 -2.42
C CYS A 262 19.70 8.68 -3.68
N MET A 263 20.48 9.67 -4.15
CA MET A 263 21.38 9.52 -5.28
C MET A 263 22.55 8.55 -5.01
N ARG A 264 23.00 8.40 -3.76
CA ARG A 264 24.03 7.40 -3.42
C ARG A 264 23.55 5.97 -3.64
N ASN A 265 22.26 5.72 -3.50
CA ASN A 265 21.60 4.44 -3.77
C ASN A 265 21.07 4.35 -5.22
N ASP A 266 21.15 5.44 -5.99
CA ASP A 266 20.54 5.58 -7.33
C ASP A 266 19.10 5.04 -7.37
N PHE A 267 18.30 5.43 -6.37
CA PHE A 267 16.91 5.00 -6.17
C PHE A 267 16.72 3.47 -6.10
N GLY A 268 17.61 2.78 -5.38
CA GLY A 268 17.59 1.32 -5.20
C GLY A 268 18.37 0.52 -6.24
N LYS A 269 19.05 1.17 -7.19
CA LYS A 269 19.90 0.46 -8.19
C LYS A 269 21.28 0.11 -7.65
N VAL A 270 21.83 0.90 -6.71
CA VAL A 270 23.16 0.70 -6.13
C VAL A 270 23.05 0.16 -4.71
N LEU A 271 22.88 -1.15 -4.61
CA LEU A 271 22.71 -1.86 -3.32
C LEU A 271 23.84 -2.86 -3.05
N PRO A 272 24.02 -3.29 -1.79
CA PRO A 272 24.93 -4.37 -1.45
C PRO A 272 24.62 -5.65 -2.26
N GLY A 273 25.66 -6.32 -2.74
CA GLY A 273 25.51 -7.53 -3.56
C GLY A 273 24.66 -8.61 -2.89
N GLY A 274 23.77 -9.24 -3.67
CA GLY A 274 22.81 -10.23 -3.20
C GLY A 274 21.39 -9.68 -2.93
N CYS A 275 21.24 -8.36 -2.79
CA CYS A 275 19.92 -7.72 -2.62
C CYS A 275 19.03 -7.84 -3.87
N GLU A 276 19.63 -7.95 -5.06
CA GLU A 276 18.96 -8.12 -6.37
C GLU A 276 17.93 -9.26 -6.41
N LYS A 277 18.02 -10.22 -5.48
CA LYS A 277 17.06 -11.32 -5.33
C LYS A 277 15.69 -10.90 -4.78
N TYR A 278 15.55 -9.66 -4.31
CA TYR A 278 14.32 -9.13 -3.71
C TYR A 278 13.79 -7.91 -4.48
N PRO A 279 13.45 -8.03 -5.77
CA PRO A 279 13.09 -6.89 -6.62
C PRO A 279 11.88 -6.11 -6.11
N ALA A 280 10.89 -6.79 -5.51
CA ALA A 280 9.71 -6.14 -4.93
C ALA A 280 10.05 -5.19 -3.76
N LEU A 281 11.03 -5.55 -2.92
CA LEU A 281 11.47 -4.66 -1.82
C LEU A 281 12.28 -3.48 -2.36
N ILE A 282 13.10 -3.72 -3.38
CA ILE A 282 13.88 -2.66 -4.05
C ILE A 282 12.94 -1.63 -4.70
N GLU A 283 11.89 -2.09 -5.37
CA GLU A 283 10.87 -1.23 -5.97
C GLU A 283 10.17 -0.37 -4.92
N ILE A 284 9.80 -0.94 -3.77
CA ILE A 284 9.22 -0.17 -2.65
C ILE A 284 10.19 0.89 -2.13
N ILE A 285 11.47 0.55 -1.96
CA ILE A 285 12.50 1.49 -1.52
C ILE A 285 12.63 2.64 -2.52
N CYS A 286 12.69 2.33 -3.82
CA CYS A 286 12.72 3.31 -4.91
C CYS A 286 11.53 4.29 -4.81
N TYR A 287 10.32 3.77 -4.64
CA TYR A 287 9.11 4.58 -4.50
C TYR A 287 9.13 5.47 -3.27
N LEU A 288 9.56 4.96 -2.12
CA LEU A 288 9.69 5.74 -0.89
C LEU A 288 10.75 6.84 -1.04
N GLU A 289 11.89 6.57 -1.69
CA GLU A 289 12.94 7.56 -1.95
C GLU A 289 12.45 8.67 -2.89
N VAL A 290 11.71 8.33 -3.95
CA VAL A 290 11.10 9.34 -4.84
C VAL A 290 10.11 10.21 -4.06
N MET A 291 9.22 9.60 -3.27
CA MET A 291 8.27 10.34 -2.43
C MET A 291 8.97 11.21 -1.38
N LEU A 292 10.08 10.73 -0.81
CA LEU A 292 10.89 11.49 0.15
C LEU A 292 11.47 12.75 -0.47
N VAL A 293 12.03 12.64 -1.69
CA VAL A 293 12.56 13.81 -2.43
C VAL A 293 11.43 14.77 -2.79
N LEU A 294 10.29 14.29 -3.28
CA LEU A 294 9.12 15.12 -3.58
C LEU A 294 8.47 15.75 -2.34
N LEU A 295 8.65 15.17 -1.16
CA LEU A 295 8.24 15.82 0.08
C LEU A 295 9.22 16.94 0.45
N ALA A 296 10.52 16.68 0.33
CA ALA A 296 11.59 17.61 0.68
C ALA A 296 11.62 18.86 -0.21
N THR A 297 11.08 18.79 -1.43
CA THR A 297 10.87 19.94 -2.33
C THR A 297 9.82 20.93 -1.82
N GLY A 298 9.01 20.56 -0.82
CA GLY A 298 7.99 21.46 -0.27
C GLY A 298 6.73 21.59 -1.10
N LEU A 299 6.52 20.73 -2.10
CA LEU A 299 5.32 20.72 -2.95
C LEU A 299 4.00 20.63 -2.16
N HIS A 300 4.05 20.09 -0.95
CA HIS A 300 2.91 19.98 -0.05
C HIS A 300 2.58 21.29 0.69
N THR A 301 3.53 22.22 0.81
CA THR A 301 3.40 23.47 1.58
C THR A 301 3.04 24.67 0.72
N GLU A 302 2.27 25.61 1.27
CA GLU A 302 1.98 26.90 0.61
C GLU A 302 3.16 27.89 0.70
N ASP A 303 4.06 27.70 1.69
CA ASP A 303 5.17 28.61 2.01
C ASP A 303 6.51 28.18 1.37
N LEU A 304 6.57 28.17 0.03
CA LEU A 304 7.81 27.91 -0.72
C LEU A 304 8.92 28.92 -0.45
N PHE A 305 8.59 30.12 0.04
CA PHE A 305 9.52 31.24 0.31
C PHE A 305 10.74 30.88 1.18
N LYS A 306 10.62 29.91 2.10
CA LYS A 306 11.75 29.47 2.94
C LYS A 306 12.73 28.55 2.22
N LEU A 307 12.25 27.72 1.29
CA LEU A 307 13.11 26.94 0.40
C LEU A 307 13.97 27.89 -0.47
N LEU A 308 13.36 28.98 -0.94
CA LEU A 308 13.96 30.01 -1.80
C LEU A 308 15.07 30.84 -1.14
N SER A 309 15.18 30.82 0.19
CA SER A 309 16.01 31.78 0.94
C SER A 309 17.53 31.54 0.86
N ASN A 310 18.00 30.41 0.30
CA ASN A 310 19.42 30.02 0.28
C ASN A 310 19.87 29.55 -1.12
N SER A 311 20.63 30.38 -1.84
CA SER A 311 21.04 30.12 -3.24
C SER A 311 22.01 28.94 -3.40
N ASP A 312 23.04 28.81 -2.57
CA ASP A 312 24.14 27.86 -2.82
C ASP A 312 23.68 26.39 -2.81
N ALA A 313 22.76 26.05 -1.90
CA ALA A 313 22.20 24.70 -1.85
C ALA A 313 21.27 24.40 -3.04
N LEU A 314 20.53 25.41 -3.52
CA LEU A 314 19.65 25.26 -4.69
C LEU A 314 20.47 25.13 -5.98
N ASP A 315 21.59 25.84 -6.09
CA ASP A 315 22.52 25.70 -7.22
C ASP A 315 23.11 24.29 -7.30
N GLU A 316 23.46 23.71 -6.16
CA GLU A 316 23.93 22.33 -6.08
C GLU A 316 22.82 21.33 -6.42
N VAL A 317 21.60 21.53 -5.91
CA VAL A 317 20.43 20.71 -6.32
C VAL A 317 20.23 20.79 -7.84
N ASN A 318 20.27 21.98 -8.42
CA ASN A 318 20.12 22.17 -9.85
C ASN A 318 21.23 21.46 -10.65
N ARG A 319 22.47 21.46 -10.16
CA ARG A 319 23.58 20.71 -10.75
C ARG A 319 23.32 19.20 -10.74
N ILE A 320 22.88 18.67 -9.60
CA ILE A 320 22.59 17.23 -9.44
C ILE A 320 21.43 16.81 -10.35
N VAL A 321 20.31 17.54 -10.31
CA VAL A 321 19.10 17.23 -11.10
C VAL A 321 19.37 17.34 -12.60
N SER A 322 20.17 18.32 -13.04
CA SER A 322 20.52 18.47 -14.47
C SER A 322 21.36 17.32 -15.03
N ALA A 323 22.02 16.54 -14.16
CA ALA A 323 22.82 15.38 -14.55
C ALA A 323 22.01 14.07 -14.55
N MET A 324 20.77 14.09 -14.07
CA MET A 324 19.92 12.90 -14.01
C MET A 324 19.36 12.50 -15.37
N ASP A 325 18.96 11.23 -15.49
CA ASP A 325 18.17 10.81 -16.64
C ASP A 325 16.73 11.36 -16.55
N GLN A 326 16.00 11.36 -17.66
CA GLN A 326 14.64 11.91 -17.75
C GLN A 326 13.56 10.82 -17.70
N LYS A 327 13.84 9.65 -17.12
CA LYS A 327 12.96 8.47 -17.13
C LYS A 327 12.72 7.93 -15.72
N GLY A 328 11.63 7.19 -15.54
CA GLY A 328 11.25 6.56 -14.27
C GLY A 328 11.38 7.49 -13.06
N ALA A 329 12.09 7.03 -12.01
CA ALA A 329 12.31 7.76 -10.77
C ALA A 329 12.98 9.13 -10.96
N HIS A 330 14.01 9.21 -11.81
CA HIS A 330 14.70 10.47 -12.08
C HIS A 330 13.81 11.45 -12.86
N GLY A 331 13.05 10.96 -13.84
CA GLY A 331 12.10 11.79 -14.60
C GLY A 331 11.09 12.50 -13.69
N VAL A 332 10.57 11.80 -12.67
CA VAL A 332 9.67 12.40 -11.65
C VAL A 332 10.35 13.55 -10.92
N ILE A 333 11.60 13.36 -10.47
CA ILE A 333 12.35 14.37 -9.70
C ILE A 333 12.70 15.57 -10.57
N VAL A 334 13.13 15.32 -11.80
CA VAL A 334 13.45 16.38 -12.77
C VAL A 334 12.20 17.24 -13.05
N MET A 335 11.03 16.62 -13.23
CA MET A 335 9.77 17.35 -13.42
C MET A 335 9.32 18.10 -12.16
N GLY A 336 9.42 17.47 -10.98
CA GLY A 336 9.11 18.13 -9.72
C GLY A 336 10.03 19.31 -9.43
N TRP A 337 11.31 19.22 -9.79
CA TRP A 337 12.26 20.33 -9.67
C TRP A 337 12.00 21.43 -10.70
N ALA A 338 11.63 21.07 -11.93
CA ALA A 338 11.28 22.04 -12.96
C ALA A 338 10.02 22.83 -12.59
N PHE A 339 9.05 22.21 -11.91
CA PHE A 339 7.91 22.91 -11.28
C PHE A 339 8.39 23.98 -10.32
N ILE A 340 9.19 23.60 -9.33
CA ILE A 340 9.69 24.55 -8.34
C ILE A 340 10.43 25.69 -9.03
N LYS A 341 11.34 25.38 -9.97
CA LYS A 341 12.12 26.38 -10.71
C LYS A 341 11.24 27.40 -11.43
N ASN A 342 10.11 26.97 -11.99
CA ASN A 342 9.16 27.89 -12.61
C ASN A 342 8.54 28.84 -11.56
N ILE A 343 8.20 28.32 -10.37
CA ILE A 343 7.74 29.16 -9.25
C ILE A 343 8.85 30.11 -8.75
N ILE A 344 10.12 29.65 -8.70
CA ILE A 344 11.27 30.47 -8.26
C ILE A 344 11.54 31.61 -9.26
N ALA A 345 11.30 31.40 -10.55
CA ALA A 345 11.72 32.32 -11.59
C ALA A 345 11.02 33.69 -11.46
N ASP A 346 11.76 34.70 -10.99
CA ASP A 346 11.26 36.06 -10.81
C ASP A 346 11.23 36.85 -12.13
N ASP A 347 12.15 36.57 -13.05
CA ASP A 347 12.30 37.26 -14.34
C ASP A 347 11.64 36.48 -15.50
N GLU A 348 11.06 37.20 -16.45
CA GLU A 348 10.45 36.63 -17.67
C GLU A 348 11.44 35.79 -18.50
N GLU A 349 12.72 36.17 -18.58
CA GLU A 349 13.75 35.37 -19.27
C GLU A 349 14.00 34.01 -18.58
N GLN A 350 13.98 33.99 -17.24
CA GLN A 350 14.17 32.76 -16.47
C GLN A 350 12.94 31.85 -16.56
N LYS A 351 11.73 32.43 -16.60
CA LYS A 351 10.49 31.69 -16.86
C LYS A 351 10.50 31.08 -18.25
N THR A 352 10.86 31.85 -19.27
CA THR A 352 10.95 31.36 -20.66
C THR A 352 11.98 30.22 -20.78
N LEU A 353 13.11 30.32 -20.07
CA LEU A 353 14.12 29.26 -20.04
C LEU A 353 13.62 28.02 -19.27
N ALA A 354 12.88 28.20 -18.17
CA ALA A 354 12.28 27.09 -17.44
C ALA A 354 11.23 26.36 -18.29
N GLU A 355 10.40 27.10 -19.02
CA GLU A 355 9.40 26.59 -19.97
C GLU A 355 10.05 25.82 -21.12
N SER A 356 11.10 26.36 -21.74
CA SER A 356 11.82 25.63 -22.80
C SER A 356 12.50 24.35 -22.30
N ASN A 357 13.01 24.33 -21.06
CA ASN A 357 13.55 23.11 -20.46
C ASN A 357 12.46 22.08 -20.19
N LEU A 358 11.26 22.52 -19.81
CA LEU A 358 10.10 21.65 -19.63
C LEU A 358 9.62 21.03 -20.95
N GLU A 359 9.61 21.80 -22.03
CA GLU A 359 9.29 21.29 -23.38
C GLU A 359 10.18 20.10 -23.77
N ASN A 360 11.47 20.16 -23.42
CA ASN A 360 12.40 19.06 -23.68
C ASN A 360 12.12 17.81 -22.83
N LEU A 361 11.46 17.96 -21.67
CA LEU A 361 11.14 16.86 -20.76
C LEU A 361 9.87 16.09 -21.17
N TYR A 362 9.00 16.69 -21.98
CA TYR A 362 7.72 16.07 -22.36
C TYR A 362 7.88 14.80 -23.19
N GLY A 363 9.01 14.63 -23.90
CA GLY A 363 9.29 13.40 -24.64
C GLY A 363 9.28 12.13 -23.79
N ASN A 364 9.45 12.23 -22.47
CA ASN A 364 9.40 11.10 -21.54
C ASN A 364 8.22 11.19 -20.54
N PHE A 365 7.25 12.10 -20.74
CA PHE A 365 6.15 12.31 -19.81
C PHE A 365 5.26 11.08 -19.61
N ASP A 366 5.03 10.31 -20.67
CA ASP A 366 4.26 9.07 -20.59
C ASP A 366 4.93 8.02 -19.70
N ASP A 367 6.26 7.96 -19.70
CA ASP A 367 7.04 7.08 -18.83
C ASP A 367 6.93 7.53 -17.37
N VAL A 368 7.00 8.84 -17.12
CA VAL A 368 6.81 9.43 -15.79
C VAL A 368 5.40 9.16 -15.27
N CYS A 369 4.36 9.38 -16.08
CA CYS A 369 2.97 9.08 -15.70
C CYS A 369 2.75 7.59 -15.43
N SER A 370 3.37 6.72 -16.24
CA SER A 370 3.32 5.28 -16.03
C SER A 370 3.99 4.88 -14.72
N PHE A 371 5.16 5.45 -14.42
CA PHE A 371 5.88 5.22 -13.17
C PHE A 371 5.08 5.72 -11.95
N LEU A 372 4.53 6.93 -11.99
CA LEU A 372 3.69 7.48 -10.91
C LEU A 372 2.43 6.64 -10.68
N SER A 373 1.80 6.15 -11.77
CA SER A 373 0.67 5.23 -11.67
C SER A 373 1.04 3.92 -10.99
N GLN A 374 2.21 3.33 -11.35
CA GLN A 374 2.71 2.10 -10.73
C GLN A 374 3.04 2.32 -9.24
N LEU A 375 3.68 3.45 -8.92
CA LEU A 375 4.01 3.85 -7.56
C LEU A 375 2.75 3.92 -6.71
N LEU A 376 1.73 4.68 -7.12
CA LEU A 376 0.49 4.82 -6.37
C LEU A 376 -0.29 3.51 -6.32
N SER A 377 -0.24 2.67 -7.36
CA SER A 377 -0.91 1.36 -7.38
C SER A 377 -0.30 0.34 -6.41
N ASN A 378 0.89 0.60 -5.86
CA ASN A 378 1.51 -0.29 -4.89
C ASN A 378 0.69 -0.34 -3.59
N PRO A 379 0.50 -1.52 -2.97
CA PRO A 379 -0.34 -1.68 -1.77
C PRO A 379 -0.06 -0.68 -0.65
N ILE A 380 1.20 -0.28 -0.45
CA ILE A 380 1.61 0.69 0.59
C ILE A 380 0.89 2.03 0.45
N PHE A 381 0.63 2.46 -0.78
CA PHE A 381 -0.03 3.73 -1.07
C PHE A 381 -1.54 3.57 -1.28
N GLN A 382 -2.08 2.37 -1.47
CA GLN A 382 -3.53 2.17 -1.62
C GLN A 382 -4.28 2.09 -0.28
N GLU A 383 -3.57 1.82 0.80
CA GLU A 383 -4.14 1.79 2.15
C GLU A 383 -4.52 3.19 2.65
N PRO A 384 -5.56 3.34 3.50
CA PRO A 384 -6.01 4.64 4.02
C PRO A 384 -5.08 5.16 5.13
N THR A 385 -3.82 5.40 4.76
CA THR A 385 -2.75 5.82 5.66
C THR A 385 -2.39 7.28 5.42
N GLU A 386 -1.72 7.89 6.39
CA GLU A 386 -1.20 9.25 6.23
C GLU A 386 -0.12 9.34 5.15
N LEU A 387 0.71 8.31 5.00
CA LEU A 387 1.68 8.17 3.91
C LEU A 387 0.98 8.20 2.55
N SER A 388 -0.07 7.40 2.39
CA SER A 388 -0.89 7.36 1.17
C SER A 388 -1.50 8.72 0.85
N SER A 389 -2.12 9.36 1.84
CA SER A 389 -2.77 10.67 1.65
C SER A 389 -1.79 11.74 1.18
N ILE A 390 -0.56 11.76 1.72
CA ILE A 390 0.47 12.72 1.33
C ILE A 390 1.03 12.38 -0.05
N ALA A 391 1.27 11.11 -0.36
CA ALA A 391 1.75 10.69 -1.67
C ALA A 391 0.76 11.09 -2.78
N HIS A 392 -0.54 10.87 -2.56
CA HIS A 392 -1.58 11.30 -3.50
C HIS A 392 -1.67 12.83 -3.59
N ASP A 393 -1.55 13.58 -2.48
CA ASP A 393 -1.51 15.06 -2.50
C ASP A 393 -0.35 15.59 -3.34
N LEU A 394 0.86 15.08 -3.11
CA LEU A 394 2.07 15.49 -3.82
C LEU A 394 1.96 15.24 -5.32
N ILE A 395 1.49 14.04 -5.71
CA ILE A 395 1.33 13.68 -7.11
C ILE A 395 0.19 14.48 -7.75
N TYR A 396 -0.93 14.67 -7.04
CA TYR A 396 -2.03 15.51 -7.52
C TYR A 396 -1.56 16.93 -7.80
N LYS A 397 -0.83 17.57 -6.88
CA LYS A 397 -0.29 18.92 -7.05
C LYS A 397 0.71 19.00 -8.20
N LEU A 398 1.58 18.01 -8.35
CA LEU A 398 2.51 17.91 -9.47
C LEU A 398 1.75 17.85 -10.81
N LEU A 399 0.79 16.93 -10.94
CA LEU A 399 -0.01 16.79 -12.16
C LEU A 399 -0.86 18.04 -12.44
N HIS A 400 -1.48 18.60 -11.41
CA HIS A 400 -2.28 19.82 -11.51
C HIS A 400 -1.43 20.98 -12.08
N TRP A 401 -0.19 21.13 -11.61
CA TRP A 401 0.72 22.13 -12.14
C TRP A 401 1.12 21.85 -13.60
N ILE A 402 1.50 20.61 -13.92
CA ILE A 402 1.93 20.22 -15.28
C ILE A 402 0.81 20.48 -16.29
N VAL A 403 -0.44 20.15 -15.95
CA VAL A 403 -1.60 20.38 -16.83
C VAL A 403 -1.90 21.87 -16.98
N ASN A 404 -1.82 22.66 -15.90
CA ASN A 404 -2.08 24.11 -15.96
C ASN A 404 -1.10 24.87 -16.86
N HIS A 405 0.17 24.48 -16.86
CA HIS A 405 1.21 25.17 -17.63
C HIS A 405 1.31 24.63 -19.05
N ASN A 406 0.59 23.55 -19.37
CA ASN A 406 0.60 22.93 -20.69
C ASN A 406 -0.80 22.66 -21.19
N ILE A 407 -1.29 23.59 -21.99
CA ILE A 407 -2.42 23.34 -22.86
C ILE A 407 -1.99 23.83 -24.22
N ARG A 408 -1.58 22.93 -25.12
CA ARG A 408 -2.04 23.08 -26.51
C ARG A 408 -1.95 21.84 -27.38
N ASP A 409 -0.89 21.04 -27.42
CA ASP A 409 -0.89 19.82 -28.25
C ASP A 409 0.26 18.88 -27.86
N GLY A 410 -0.02 17.73 -27.21
CA GLY A 410 0.98 16.66 -27.05
C GLY A 410 0.93 15.82 -25.77
N LEU A 411 0.29 16.28 -24.69
CA LEU A 411 0.23 15.55 -23.41
C LEU A 411 -1.04 14.72 -23.21
N ASP A 412 -1.95 14.75 -24.17
CA ASP A 412 -3.20 13.99 -24.11
C ASP A 412 -2.93 12.51 -24.42
N SER A 413 -2.50 11.77 -23.40
CA SER A 413 -2.09 10.37 -23.51
C SER A 413 -2.79 9.49 -22.48
N GLN A 414 -3.00 8.21 -22.82
CA GLN A 414 -3.60 7.23 -21.91
C GLN A 414 -2.85 7.10 -20.56
N PRO A 415 -1.50 7.12 -20.53
CA PRO A 415 -0.75 7.14 -19.26
C PRO A 415 -1.12 8.32 -18.35
N LEU A 416 -1.36 9.51 -18.90
CA LEU A 416 -1.77 10.68 -18.11
C LEU A 416 -3.11 10.45 -17.43
N TYR A 417 -4.13 10.01 -18.17
CA TYR A 417 -5.46 9.72 -17.60
C TYR A 417 -5.38 8.63 -16.53
N LYS A 418 -4.60 7.58 -16.76
CA LYS A 418 -4.36 6.54 -15.75
C LYS A 418 -3.68 7.10 -14.50
N CYS A 419 -2.71 8.00 -14.66
CA CYS A 419 -2.01 8.61 -13.53
C CYS A 419 -2.93 9.52 -12.72
N VAL A 420 -3.69 10.38 -13.40
CA VAL A 420 -4.68 11.28 -12.78
C VAL A 420 -5.75 10.47 -12.05
N THR A 421 -6.28 9.42 -12.67
CA THR A 421 -7.30 8.58 -12.03
C THR A 421 -6.78 7.83 -10.81
N THR A 422 -5.51 7.42 -10.83
CA THR A 422 -4.86 6.79 -9.67
C THR A 422 -4.57 7.82 -8.57
N ALA A 423 -4.23 9.07 -8.91
CA ALA A 423 -3.97 10.14 -7.94
C ALA A 423 -5.25 10.70 -7.29
N LEU A 424 -6.35 10.76 -8.03
CA LEU A 424 -7.62 11.38 -7.60
C LEU A 424 -8.53 10.39 -6.83
N VAL A 425 -7.96 9.48 -6.04
CA VAL A 425 -8.75 8.47 -5.28
C VAL A 425 -9.40 9.06 -4.03
N HIS A 426 -8.75 10.02 -3.36
CA HIS A 426 -9.26 10.57 -2.11
C HIS A 426 -10.43 11.54 -2.31
N PRO A 427 -11.51 11.45 -1.50
CA PRO A 427 -12.71 12.27 -1.64
C PRO A 427 -12.46 13.79 -1.58
N GLU A 428 -11.48 14.23 -0.78
CA GLU A 428 -11.14 15.65 -0.64
C GLU A 428 -10.64 16.26 -1.96
N PHE A 429 -9.79 15.56 -2.71
CA PHE A 429 -9.31 16.02 -4.01
C PHE A 429 -10.41 16.05 -5.07
N LYS A 430 -11.38 15.14 -4.97
CA LYS A 430 -12.53 15.12 -5.88
C LYS A 430 -13.50 16.27 -5.62
N LYS A 431 -13.69 16.67 -4.36
CA LYS A 431 -14.44 17.88 -4.02
C LYS A 431 -13.75 19.10 -4.62
N HIS A 432 -12.43 19.21 -4.43
CA HIS A 432 -11.62 20.27 -5.01
C HIS A 432 -11.75 20.34 -6.53
N PHE A 433 -11.63 19.19 -7.20
CA PHE A 433 -11.76 19.03 -8.66
C PHE A 433 -13.05 19.60 -9.25
N TRP A 434 -14.18 19.58 -8.52
CA TRP A 434 -15.45 20.17 -8.98
C TRP A 434 -15.65 21.63 -8.55
N THR A 435 -14.92 22.10 -7.54
CA THR A 435 -15.03 23.48 -7.04
C THR A 435 -14.06 24.45 -7.72
N GLU A 436 -12.98 23.94 -8.32
CA GLU A 436 -12.04 24.76 -9.09
C GLU A 436 -12.68 25.37 -10.35
N ASP A 437 -12.10 26.48 -10.80
CA ASP A 437 -12.49 27.11 -12.07
C ASP A 437 -12.33 26.11 -13.23
N GLN A 438 -13.34 26.04 -14.10
CA GLN A 438 -13.40 25.07 -15.20
C GLN A 438 -12.25 25.22 -16.22
N ASP A 439 -11.58 26.38 -16.22
CA ASP A 439 -10.45 26.70 -17.10
C ASP A 439 -9.08 26.40 -16.45
N ARG A 440 -9.04 25.75 -15.28
CA ARG A 440 -7.81 25.43 -14.55
C ARG A 440 -7.84 24.01 -13.96
N GLY A 441 -6.65 23.53 -13.67
CA GLY A 441 -6.36 22.27 -13.01
C GLY A 441 -6.62 21.04 -13.86
N LEU A 442 -6.85 19.93 -13.17
CA LEU A 442 -7.14 18.65 -13.83
C LEU A 442 -8.52 18.62 -14.48
N HIS A 443 -9.41 19.59 -14.19
CA HIS A 443 -10.72 19.69 -14.82
C HIS A 443 -10.62 19.91 -16.33
N ILE A 444 -9.54 20.56 -16.80
CA ILE A 444 -9.24 20.73 -18.22
C ILE A 444 -9.23 19.38 -18.96
N LEU A 445 -8.66 18.33 -18.36
CA LEU A 445 -8.62 16.99 -18.95
C LEU A 445 -10.02 16.37 -19.09
N LEU A 446 -10.96 16.68 -18.20
CA LEU A 446 -12.34 16.23 -18.34
C LEU A 446 -13.03 16.90 -19.52
N ILE A 447 -12.84 18.22 -19.68
CA ILE A 447 -13.39 18.97 -20.80
C ILE A 447 -12.79 18.47 -22.12
N ASP A 448 -11.48 18.33 -22.21
CA ASP A 448 -10.80 17.93 -23.44
C ASP A 448 -11.08 16.48 -23.83
N SER A 449 -11.16 15.56 -22.86
CA SER A 449 -11.61 14.18 -23.14
C SER A 449 -13.09 14.13 -23.54
N SER A 450 -13.96 14.96 -22.97
CA SER A 450 -15.37 15.06 -23.38
C SER A 450 -15.52 15.50 -24.83
N ARG A 451 -14.62 16.38 -25.31
CA ARG A 451 -14.59 16.82 -26.71
C ARG A 451 -14.17 15.72 -27.68
N LYS A 452 -13.47 14.69 -27.23
CA LYS A 452 -13.04 13.55 -28.07
C LYS A 452 -13.98 12.35 -27.98
N PHE A 453 -14.95 12.40 -27.08
CA PHE A 453 -15.96 11.36 -26.87
C PHE A 453 -17.07 11.44 -27.94
N PRO A 454 -17.64 10.30 -28.42
CA PRO A 454 -17.37 8.90 -28.07
C PRO A 454 -16.21 8.20 -28.80
N VAL A 455 -15.47 8.87 -29.68
CA VAL A 455 -14.37 8.22 -30.44
C VAL A 455 -13.24 7.76 -29.51
N ASP A 456 -12.76 8.64 -28.64
CA ASP A 456 -11.84 8.28 -27.55
C ASP A 456 -12.62 7.93 -26.28
N TYR A 457 -13.13 6.70 -26.28
CA TYR A 457 -13.98 6.20 -25.21
C TYR A 457 -13.22 6.04 -23.88
N LEU A 458 -11.95 5.63 -23.92
CA LEU A 458 -11.19 5.20 -22.73
C LEU A 458 -10.79 6.38 -21.85
N SER A 459 -10.25 7.46 -22.44
CA SER A 459 -9.79 8.64 -21.70
C SER A 459 -10.91 9.23 -20.85
N PHE A 460 -12.05 9.52 -21.48
CA PHE A 460 -13.21 10.11 -20.83
C PHE A 460 -13.84 9.17 -19.80
N SER A 461 -14.03 7.89 -20.18
CA SER A 461 -14.70 6.92 -19.30
C SER A 461 -13.88 6.59 -18.06
N SER A 462 -12.54 6.60 -18.14
CA SER A 462 -11.68 6.35 -16.97
C SER A 462 -11.85 7.42 -15.88
N LEU A 463 -11.96 8.70 -16.26
CA LEU A 463 -12.21 9.80 -15.33
C LEU A 463 -13.62 9.71 -14.73
N ILE A 464 -14.63 9.42 -15.55
CA ILE A 464 -16.01 9.27 -15.08
C ILE A 464 -16.16 8.08 -14.14
N GLU A 465 -15.52 6.96 -14.45
CA GLU A 465 -15.53 5.77 -13.59
C GLU A 465 -15.04 6.11 -12.19
N LEU A 466 -13.95 6.87 -12.08
CA LEU A 466 -13.43 7.30 -10.79
C LEU A 466 -14.38 8.24 -10.04
N LEU A 467 -14.94 9.24 -10.73
CA LEU A 467 -15.84 10.25 -10.15
C LEU A 467 -17.21 9.66 -9.79
N SER A 468 -17.58 8.53 -10.40
CA SER A 468 -18.82 7.81 -10.07
C SER A 468 -18.72 7.04 -8.76
N ARG A 469 -17.51 6.75 -8.28
CA ARG A 469 -17.24 5.96 -7.06
C ARG A 469 -17.16 6.85 -5.82
N ASP A 470 -18.19 7.63 -5.54
CA ASP A 470 -18.18 8.65 -4.47
C ASP A 470 -19.52 8.89 -3.78
N GLU A 471 -19.51 9.82 -2.83
CA GLU A 471 -20.68 10.37 -2.16
C GLU A 471 -21.72 10.90 -3.17
N HIS A 472 -23.00 10.76 -2.79
CA HIS A 472 -24.15 11.17 -3.60
C HIS A 472 -24.08 12.62 -4.13
N SER A 473 -23.44 13.54 -3.41
CA SER A 473 -23.28 14.95 -3.82
C SER A 473 -22.43 15.11 -5.09
N ILE A 474 -21.29 14.42 -5.14
CA ILE A 474 -20.36 14.42 -6.28
C ILE A 474 -21.02 13.74 -7.48
N VAL A 475 -21.65 12.58 -7.23
CA VAL A 475 -22.35 11.82 -8.28
C VAL A 475 -23.51 12.62 -8.86
N SER A 476 -24.24 13.40 -8.06
CA SER A 476 -25.31 14.27 -8.56
C SER A 476 -24.80 15.31 -9.56
N ASN A 477 -23.64 15.92 -9.29
CA ASN A 477 -23.02 16.89 -10.21
C ASN A 477 -22.52 16.19 -11.48
N LEU A 478 -21.91 15.02 -11.33
CA LEU A 478 -21.48 14.20 -12.45
C LEU A 478 -22.65 13.81 -13.36
N VAL A 479 -23.75 13.29 -12.82
CA VAL A 479 -24.93 12.89 -13.61
C VAL A 479 -25.55 14.09 -14.34
N LYS A 480 -25.59 15.28 -13.73
CA LYS A 480 -26.04 16.50 -14.41
C LYS A 480 -25.16 16.84 -15.61
N TYR A 481 -23.84 16.69 -15.47
CA TYR A 481 -22.89 16.89 -16.57
C TYR A 481 -23.06 15.82 -17.67
N LEU A 482 -23.17 14.54 -17.29
CA LEU A 482 -23.33 13.41 -18.22
C LEU A 482 -24.62 13.47 -19.04
N ARG A 483 -25.70 14.05 -18.49
CA ARG A 483 -26.97 14.26 -19.22
C ARG A 483 -26.89 15.34 -20.30
N THR A 484 -25.88 16.21 -20.26
CA THR A 484 -25.78 17.35 -21.19
C THR A 484 -24.33 17.62 -21.54
N LEU A 485 -23.70 16.67 -22.23
CA LEU A 485 -22.35 16.84 -22.78
C LEU A 485 -22.39 17.87 -23.91
N PRO A 486 -21.38 18.75 -24.03
CA PRO A 486 -21.45 19.90 -24.94
C PRO A 486 -21.21 19.56 -26.41
N THR A 487 -20.36 18.57 -26.70
CA THR A 487 -19.85 18.32 -28.06
C THR A 487 -19.78 16.84 -28.39
N PHE A 488 -20.25 16.46 -29.58
CA PHE A 488 -20.27 15.07 -30.04
C PHE A 488 -19.24 14.84 -31.15
N THR A 489 -18.34 13.87 -30.95
CA THR A 489 -17.28 13.58 -31.93
C THR A 489 -17.50 12.27 -32.64
N GLU A 490 -17.41 12.30 -33.97
CA GLU A 490 -17.54 11.10 -34.80
C GLU A 490 -16.53 11.06 -35.95
N ARG A 491 -16.30 9.85 -36.47
CA ARG A 491 -15.50 9.64 -37.67
C ARG A 491 -16.42 9.52 -38.88
N LEU A 492 -16.33 10.47 -39.79
CA LEU A 492 -17.11 10.48 -41.03
C LEU A 492 -16.38 9.72 -42.13
N THR A 493 -17.07 8.77 -42.76
CA THR A 493 -16.55 8.17 -44.00
C THR A 493 -16.54 9.22 -45.12
N PRO A 494 -15.64 9.12 -46.13
CA PRO A 494 -15.54 10.10 -47.21
C PRO A 494 -16.88 10.38 -47.90
N ASN A 495 -17.68 9.34 -48.14
CA ASN A 495 -19.00 9.46 -48.78
C ASN A 495 -20.00 10.23 -47.90
N LEU A 496 -20.01 9.98 -46.58
CA LEU A 496 -20.89 10.68 -45.64
C LEU A 496 -20.46 12.14 -45.47
N LYS A 497 -19.15 12.41 -45.46
CA LYS A 497 -18.59 13.76 -45.35
C LYS A 497 -19.06 14.66 -46.49
N ASP A 498 -18.99 14.19 -47.73
CA ASP A 498 -19.39 14.99 -48.91
C ASP A 498 -20.88 15.34 -48.92
N VAL A 499 -21.72 14.49 -48.30
CA VAL A 499 -23.17 14.69 -48.22
C VAL A 499 -23.54 15.58 -47.04
N LEU A 500 -23.00 15.29 -45.86
CA LEU A 500 -23.43 15.87 -44.58
C LEU A 500 -22.77 17.20 -44.26
N VAL A 501 -21.58 17.49 -44.80
CA VAL A 501 -20.76 18.60 -44.32
C VAL A 501 -20.57 19.66 -45.41
N LYS A 502 -20.93 20.91 -45.09
CA LYS A 502 -20.61 22.06 -45.94
C LYS A 502 -19.73 23.05 -45.19
N LYS A 503 -18.63 23.48 -45.82
CA LYS A 503 -17.73 24.48 -45.26
C LYS A 503 -18.40 25.87 -45.29
N ILE A 504 -18.45 26.55 -44.15
CA ILE A 504 -18.91 27.94 -44.04
C ILE A 504 -17.70 28.87 -44.02
N ASP A 505 -16.78 28.62 -43.08
CA ASP A 505 -15.55 29.40 -42.86
C ASP A 505 -14.33 28.47 -42.84
N ASP A 506 -13.11 29.02 -42.74
CA ASP A 506 -11.88 28.21 -42.81
C ASP A 506 -11.81 27.08 -41.78
N ASN A 507 -12.42 27.26 -40.61
CA ASN A 507 -12.44 26.29 -39.51
C ASN A 507 -13.83 25.72 -39.18
N THR A 508 -14.92 26.30 -39.71
CA THR A 508 -16.29 25.95 -39.30
C THR A 508 -17.07 25.31 -40.44
N ASN A 509 -17.66 24.16 -40.16
CA ASN A 509 -18.52 23.43 -41.06
C ASN A 509 -19.94 23.34 -40.51
N ILE A 510 -20.92 23.09 -41.38
CA ILE A 510 -22.32 22.94 -41.01
C ILE A 510 -22.90 21.62 -41.50
N CYS A 511 -23.75 21.03 -40.67
CA CYS A 511 -24.52 19.84 -41.00
C CYS A 511 -25.65 20.22 -41.98
N THR A 512 -25.66 19.64 -43.18
CA THR A 512 -26.61 19.98 -44.25
C THR A 512 -27.94 19.22 -44.15
N GLN A 513 -27.95 18.09 -43.45
CA GLN A 513 -29.08 17.17 -43.34
C GLN A 513 -29.16 16.60 -41.91
N ALA A 514 -30.33 16.12 -41.50
CA ALA A 514 -30.47 15.43 -40.23
C ALA A 514 -29.66 14.11 -40.23
N HIS A 515 -28.82 13.90 -39.22
CA HIS A 515 -27.92 12.75 -39.11
C HIS A 515 -28.16 11.98 -37.82
N TYR A 516 -28.10 10.64 -37.88
CA TYR A 516 -28.31 9.74 -36.74
C TYR A 516 -27.02 8.96 -36.49
N PRO A 517 -26.10 9.49 -35.67
CA PRO A 517 -24.79 8.89 -35.49
C PRO A 517 -24.78 7.66 -34.56
N LEU A 518 -25.84 7.49 -33.75
CA LEU A 518 -25.98 6.42 -32.76
C LEU A 518 -27.08 5.44 -33.19
N TYR A 519 -27.06 4.22 -32.65
CA TYR A 519 -28.17 3.27 -32.80
C TYR A 519 -29.43 3.72 -32.04
N SER A 520 -29.24 4.56 -31.01
CA SER A 520 -30.32 5.26 -30.33
C SER A 520 -30.95 6.32 -31.26
N ASN A 521 -32.23 6.64 -31.05
CA ASN A 521 -33.00 7.61 -31.87
C ASN A 521 -32.52 9.09 -31.73
N GLN A 522 -31.27 9.33 -31.34
CA GLN A 522 -30.63 10.64 -31.23
C GLN A 522 -30.33 11.20 -32.63
N MET A 523 -30.81 12.43 -32.89
CA MET A 523 -30.66 13.10 -34.18
C MET A 523 -29.85 14.38 -34.04
N ILE A 524 -28.75 14.49 -34.78
CA ILE A 524 -28.07 15.77 -35.00
C ILE A 524 -28.91 16.57 -36.01
N PRO A 525 -29.46 17.74 -35.63
CA PRO A 525 -30.30 18.53 -36.51
C PRO A 525 -29.49 19.20 -37.62
N LEU A 526 -30.16 19.48 -38.74
CA LEU A 526 -29.58 20.30 -39.79
C LEU A 526 -29.23 21.69 -39.24
N GLY A 527 -28.12 22.25 -39.69
CA GLY A 527 -27.64 23.55 -39.23
C GLY A 527 -26.68 23.50 -38.04
N THR A 528 -26.45 22.33 -37.43
CA THR A 528 -25.44 22.18 -36.38
C THR A 528 -24.04 22.46 -36.92
N THR A 529 -23.26 23.24 -36.18
CA THR A 529 -21.87 23.57 -36.53
C THR A 529 -20.91 22.49 -36.05
N GLY A 530 -19.85 22.23 -36.81
CA GLY A 530 -18.81 21.29 -36.44
C GLY A 530 -17.44 21.65 -37.01
N ASN A 531 -16.40 21.32 -36.26
CA ASN A 531 -15.01 21.61 -36.62
C ASN A 531 -14.27 20.30 -36.85
N PHE A 532 -13.49 20.22 -37.93
CA PHE A 532 -12.60 19.08 -38.12
C PHE A 532 -11.42 19.18 -37.15
N SER A 533 -10.98 18.03 -36.65
CA SER A 533 -9.75 17.95 -35.87
C SER A 533 -8.56 18.40 -36.72
N THR A 534 -7.64 19.16 -36.14
CA THR A 534 -6.44 19.69 -36.81
C THR A 534 -5.56 18.60 -37.42
N ASN A 535 -5.60 17.38 -36.86
CA ASN A 535 -4.72 16.27 -37.22
C ASN A 535 -5.43 15.17 -38.04
N ASP A 536 -6.77 15.12 -38.08
CA ASP A 536 -7.52 14.10 -38.82
C ASP A 536 -8.75 14.72 -39.50
N ASN A 537 -8.67 14.81 -40.83
CA ASN A 537 -9.73 15.35 -41.67
C ASN A 537 -11.00 14.48 -41.72
N GLU A 538 -11.00 13.29 -41.11
CA GLU A 538 -12.16 12.42 -40.98
C GLU A 538 -12.86 12.56 -39.62
N LEU A 539 -12.24 13.20 -38.63
CA LEU A 539 -12.82 13.43 -37.32
C LEU A 539 -13.46 14.81 -37.23
N ILE A 540 -14.77 14.84 -37.03
CA ILE A 540 -15.54 16.08 -36.82
C ILE A 540 -16.03 16.13 -35.38
N VAL A 541 -15.90 17.32 -34.79
CA VAL A 541 -16.45 17.65 -33.47
C VAL A 541 -17.68 18.53 -33.70
N TRP A 542 -18.87 17.99 -33.45
CA TRP A 542 -20.13 18.72 -33.56
C TRP A 542 -20.46 19.46 -32.27
N ASP A 543 -20.92 20.71 -32.38
CA ASP A 543 -21.53 21.47 -31.28
C ASP A 543 -22.97 21.01 -31.07
N TYR A 544 -23.11 19.77 -30.60
CA TYR A 544 -24.37 19.10 -30.36
C TYR A 544 -24.40 18.55 -28.94
N LYS A 545 -25.44 18.93 -28.19
CA LYS A 545 -25.65 18.47 -26.83
C LYS A 545 -26.33 17.11 -26.81
N PHE A 546 -25.75 16.15 -26.11
CA PHE A 546 -26.26 14.78 -26.02
C PHE A 546 -26.06 14.20 -24.62
N SER A 547 -26.74 13.07 -24.35
CA SER A 547 -26.59 12.33 -23.10
C SER A 547 -25.59 11.20 -23.26
N PHE A 548 -24.71 11.05 -22.27
CA PHE A 548 -23.80 9.91 -22.13
C PHE A 548 -24.54 8.57 -22.10
N PHE A 549 -25.72 8.52 -21.47
CA PHE A 549 -26.51 7.30 -21.32
C PHE A 549 -27.05 6.78 -22.66
N ASP A 550 -27.31 7.67 -23.62
CA ASP A 550 -27.72 7.29 -24.97
C ASP A 550 -26.57 6.66 -25.78
N VAL A 551 -25.33 7.08 -25.51
CA VAL A 551 -24.14 6.44 -26.09
C VAL A 551 -23.92 5.06 -25.50
N ILE A 552 -24.11 4.90 -24.18
CA ILE A 552 -24.04 3.58 -23.54
C ILE A 552 -25.06 2.64 -24.18
N LEU A 553 -26.31 3.08 -24.33
CA LEU A 553 -27.36 2.27 -24.95
C LEU A 553 -26.97 1.85 -26.37
N SER A 554 -26.44 2.79 -27.17
CA SER A 554 -25.96 2.51 -28.53
C SER A 554 -24.81 1.49 -28.56
N GLU A 555 -23.87 1.53 -27.61
CA GLU A 555 -22.79 0.52 -27.52
C GLU A 555 -23.31 -0.86 -27.09
N ILE A 556 -24.32 -0.92 -26.22
CA ILE A 556 -24.99 -2.17 -25.84
C ILE A 556 -25.75 -2.76 -27.03
N GLU A 557 -26.49 -1.95 -27.78
CA GLU A 557 -27.22 -2.37 -28.98
C GLU A 557 -26.26 -2.90 -30.05
N LYS A 558 -25.12 -2.22 -30.23
CA LYS A 558 -24.04 -2.71 -31.08
C LYS A 558 -23.51 -4.06 -30.62
N LEU A 559 -23.29 -4.25 -29.32
CA LEU A 559 -22.87 -5.54 -28.76
C LEU A 559 -23.92 -6.64 -29.00
N PHE A 560 -25.21 -6.32 -28.87
CA PHE A 560 -26.29 -7.26 -29.20
C PHE A 560 -26.35 -7.59 -30.69
N GLY A 561 -26.09 -6.62 -31.56
CA GLY A 561 -25.93 -6.83 -33.00
C GLY A 561 -24.78 -7.80 -33.30
N GLU A 562 -23.60 -7.56 -32.73
CA GLU A 562 -22.42 -8.43 -32.86
C GLU A 562 -22.70 -9.85 -32.35
N MET A 563 -23.36 -10.00 -31.19
CA MET A 563 -23.79 -11.31 -30.66
C MET A 563 -24.74 -12.05 -31.59
N SER A 564 -25.60 -11.35 -32.32
CA SER A 564 -26.55 -11.96 -33.26
C SER A 564 -25.83 -12.65 -34.43
N TYR A 565 -24.62 -12.21 -34.76
CA TYR A 565 -23.75 -12.86 -35.75
C TYR A 565 -22.85 -13.97 -35.15
N GLY A 566 -22.93 -14.20 -33.83
CA GLY A 566 -22.20 -15.24 -33.11
C GLY A 566 -21.07 -14.72 -32.21
N VAL A 567 -20.82 -15.42 -31.09
CA VAL A 567 -19.89 -15.02 -30.01
C VAL A 567 -18.45 -14.80 -30.51
N GLN A 568 -18.04 -15.46 -31.59
CA GLN A 568 -16.69 -15.29 -32.17
C GLN A 568 -16.49 -13.93 -32.88
N ASN A 569 -17.58 -13.23 -33.21
CA ASN A 569 -17.55 -11.95 -33.93
C ASN A 569 -17.53 -10.73 -32.98
N LEU A 570 -17.57 -10.97 -31.67
CA LEU A 570 -17.52 -9.93 -30.65
C LEU A 570 -16.23 -9.10 -30.78
N GLN A 571 -16.37 -7.80 -30.97
CA GLN A 571 -15.24 -6.91 -31.04
C GLN A 571 -14.73 -6.62 -29.61
N PRO A 572 -13.44 -6.85 -29.32
CA PRO A 572 -12.89 -6.58 -27.98
C PRO A 572 -13.10 -5.14 -27.52
N LYS A 573 -13.08 -4.17 -28.46
CA LYS A 573 -13.34 -2.75 -28.18
C LYS A 573 -14.77 -2.51 -27.69
N THR A 574 -15.77 -3.07 -28.36
CA THR A 574 -17.19 -2.93 -27.98
C THR A 574 -17.43 -3.58 -26.60
N VAL A 575 -16.88 -4.78 -26.36
CA VAL A 575 -16.97 -5.44 -25.05
C VAL A 575 -16.32 -4.60 -23.95
N ALA A 576 -15.14 -4.01 -24.19
CA ALA A 576 -14.46 -3.15 -23.23
C ALA A 576 -15.27 -1.89 -22.91
N ASN A 577 -15.80 -1.20 -23.93
CA ASN A 577 -16.64 -0.01 -23.77
C ASN A 577 -17.88 -0.30 -22.91
N VAL A 578 -18.60 -1.38 -23.21
CA VAL A 578 -19.79 -1.79 -22.44
C VAL A 578 -19.41 -2.22 -21.02
N THR A 579 -18.26 -2.88 -20.83
CA THR A 579 -17.77 -3.26 -19.49
C THR A 579 -17.53 -2.04 -18.60
N VAL A 580 -16.87 -1.01 -19.12
CA VAL A 580 -16.62 0.25 -18.41
C VAL A 580 -17.93 1.01 -18.18
N SER A 581 -18.82 1.07 -19.19
CA SER A 581 -20.16 1.66 -19.06
C SER A 581 -20.95 1.07 -17.90
N MET A 582 -20.99 -0.27 -17.83
CA MET A 582 -21.70 -0.99 -16.76
C MET A 582 -21.06 -0.73 -15.40
N LYS A 583 -19.72 -0.56 -15.34
CA LYS A 583 -19.06 -0.19 -14.10
C LYS A 583 -19.47 1.19 -13.61
N ILE A 584 -19.50 2.17 -14.51
CA ILE A 584 -19.95 3.54 -14.22
C ILE A 584 -21.39 3.51 -13.71
N LEU A 585 -22.30 2.81 -14.40
CA LEU A 585 -23.68 2.67 -13.97
C LEU A 585 -23.80 2.00 -12.59
N ALA A 586 -23.07 0.92 -12.35
CA ALA A 586 -23.04 0.25 -11.06
C ALA A 586 -22.63 1.20 -9.92
N ASN A 587 -21.59 2.00 -10.14
CA ASN A 587 -21.11 2.96 -9.16
C ASN A 587 -22.12 4.10 -8.90
N ILE A 588 -22.79 4.62 -9.95
CA ILE A 588 -23.84 5.64 -9.80
C ILE A 588 -24.99 5.10 -8.97
N VAL A 589 -25.47 3.88 -9.26
CA VAL A 589 -26.55 3.24 -8.48
C VAL A 589 -26.11 2.98 -7.03
N HIS A 590 -24.87 2.53 -6.82
CA HIS A 590 -24.32 2.31 -5.48
C HIS A 590 -24.35 3.55 -4.59
N SER A 591 -24.16 4.75 -5.17
CA SER A 591 -24.21 6.02 -4.45
C SER A 591 -25.61 6.38 -3.90
N GLY A 592 -26.64 5.61 -4.25
CA GLY A 592 -28.04 5.87 -3.89
C GLY A 592 -28.72 6.88 -4.80
N PHE A 593 -28.15 7.17 -5.98
CA PHE A 593 -28.77 8.06 -6.96
C PHE A 593 -30.01 7.39 -7.58
N ILE A 594 -31.11 8.12 -7.68
CA ILE A 594 -32.38 7.60 -8.21
C ILE A 594 -32.26 7.43 -9.73
N VAL A 595 -32.45 6.20 -10.20
CA VAL A 595 -32.44 5.86 -11.63
C VAL A 595 -33.73 6.35 -12.28
N GLU A 596 -33.64 7.38 -13.12
CA GLU A 596 -34.77 7.99 -13.81
C GLU A 596 -34.40 8.40 -15.25
N GLY A 597 -35.41 8.44 -16.13
CA GLY A 597 -35.28 8.97 -17.49
C GLY A 597 -34.38 8.12 -18.39
N ASP A 598 -33.34 8.75 -18.92
CA ASP A 598 -32.38 8.19 -19.87
C ASP A 598 -31.52 7.05 -19.30
N MET A 599 -31.45 6.91 -17.97
CA MET A 599 -30.70 5.85 -17.31
C MET A 599 -31.42 4.51 -17.22
N VAL A 600 -32.76 4.50 -17.34
CA VAL A 600 -33.58 3.30 -17.10
C VAL A 600 -33.24 2.19 -18.10
N LEU A 601 -33.20 2.51 -19.39
CA LEU A 601 -32.94 1.52 -20.44
C LEU A 601 -31.54 0.89 -20.34
N PRO A 602 -30.43 1.65 -20.15
CA PRO A 602 -29.12 1.05 -19.90
C PRO A 602 -29.06 0.13 -18.68
N VAL A 603 -29.78 0.47 -17.60
CA VAL A 603 -29.82 -0.31 -16.37
C VAL A 603 -30.61 -1.61 -16.56
N GLU A 604 -31.75 -1.56 -17.26
CA GLU A 604 -32.51 -2.77 -17.61
C GLU A 604 -31.73 -3.67 -18.57
N ALA A 605 -30.98 -3.08 -19.50
CA ALA A 605 -30.15 -3.84 -20.43
C ALA A 605 -29.05 -4.66 -19.74
N ALA A 606 -28.63 -4.31 -18.51
CA ALA A 606 -27.70 -5.13 -17.72
C ALA A 606 -28.26 -6.53 -17.44
N ILE A 607 -29.57 -6.63 -17.20
CA ILE A 607 -30.27 -7.89 -16.94
C ILE A 607 -30.34 -8.74 -18.22
N GLU A 608 -30.60 -8.10 -19.36
CA GLU A 608 -30.58 -8.76 -20.67
C GLU A 608 -29.18 -9.24 -21.07
N LEU A 609 -28.13 -8.47 -20.77
CA LEU A 609 -26.74 -8.86 -20.98
C LEU A 609 -26.41 -10.13 -20.19
N MET A 610 -26.76 -10.19 -18.91
CA MET A 610 -26.57 -11.40 -18.10
C MET A 610 -27.28 -12.61 -18.72
N ALA A 611 -28.52 -12.44 -19.17
CA ALA A 611 -29.29 -13.51 -19.80
C ALA A 611 -28.60 -14.06 -21.07
N LYS A 612 -28.09 -13.18 -21.93
CA LYS A 612 -27.42 -13.59 -23.19
C LYS A 612 -26.07 -14.29 -22.96
N PHE A 613 -25.38 -13.97 -21.87
CA PHE A 613 -24.07 -14.55 -21.56
C PHE A 613 -24.12 -15.77 -20.62
N THR A 614 -25.31 -16.19 -20.15
CA THR A 614 -25.46 -17.32 -19.22
C THR A 614 -25.05 -18.67 -19.84
N ASP A 615 -25.33 -18.88 -21.13
CA ASP A 615 -25.05 -20.14 -21.84
C ASP A 615 -23.69 -20.14 -22.59
N VAL A 616 -22.88 -19.09 -22.43
CA VAL A 616 -21.60 -18.95 -23.11
C VAL A 616 -20.49 -19.62 -22.29
N LEU A 617 -19.66 -20.46 -22.93
CA LEU A 617 -18.58 -21.21 -22.25
C LEU A 617 -17.54 -20.30 -21.59
N GLU A 618 -17.19 -19.19 -22.25
CA GLU A 618 -16.21 -18.21 -21.77
C GLU A 618 -16.82 -16.80 -21.87
N PRO A 619 -17.69 -16.42 -20.93
CA PRO A 619 -18.30 -15.11 -20.95
C PRO A 619 -17.30 -14.03 -20.47
N PRO A 620 -17.50 -12.76 -20.84
CA PRO A 620 -16.73 -11.65 -20.28
C PRO A 620 -17.06 -11.49 -18.78
N ASN A 621 -16.31 -12.18 -17.92
CA ASN A 621 -16.57 -12.26 -16.47
C ASN A 621 -16.65 -10.89 -15.79
N GLN A 622 -15.81 -9.93 -16.20
CA GLN A 622 -15.82 -8.58 -15.63
C GLN A 622 -17.12 -7.82 -15.98
N LEU A 623 -17.63 -7.98 -17.20
CA LEU A 623 -18.90 -7.39 -17.63
C LEU A 623 -20.05 -7.97 -16.80
N LEU A 624 -20.09 -9.29 -16.64
CA LEU A 624 -21.09 -9.98 -15.83
C LEU A 624 -21.03 -9.55 -14.36
N ALA A 625 -19.83 -9.43 -13.78
CA ALA A 625 -19.64 -8.94 -12.43
C ALA A 625 -20.21 -7.51 -12.26
N ASN A 626 -19.93 -6.61 -13.20
CA ASN A 626 -20.47 -5.24 -13.16
C ASN A 626 -22.01 -5.22 -13.32
N CYS A 627 -22.58 -6.11 -14.14
CA CYS A 627 -24.04 -6.25 -14.26
C CYS A 627 -24.67 -6.78 -12.96
N LEU A 628 -24.03 -7.75 -12.30
CA LEU A 628 -24.44 -8.26 -11.00
C LEU A 628 -24.33 -7.21 -9.89
N ASP A 629 -23.31 -6.36 -9.92
CA ASP A 629 -23.17 -5.22 -9.01
C ASP A 629 -24.42 -4.32 -9.10
N ILE A 630 -24.85 -3.95 -10.33
CA ILE A 630 -26.06 -3.14 -10.55
C ILE A 630 -27.29 -3.81 -9.90
N VAL A 631 -27.51 -5.10 -10.17
CA VAL A 631 -28.66 -5.83 -9.61
C VAL A 631 -28.56 -5.92 -8.08
N THR A 632 -27.36 -6.10 -7.54
CA THR A 632 -27.13 -6.15 -6.09
C THR A 632 -27.48 -4.82 -5.43
N TYR A 633 -27.14 -3.69 -6.05
CA TYR A 633 -27.49 -2.37 -5.52
C TYR A 633 -28.98 -2.07 -5.65
N LEU A 634 -29.61 -2.45 -6.76
CA LEU A 634 -31.08 -2.32 -6.94
C LEU A 634 -31.88 -3.27 -6.04
N TRP A 635 -31.26 -4.35 -5.52
CA TRP A 635 -31.92 -5.35 -4.68
C TRP A 635 -32.58 -4.77 -3.43
N MET A 636 -31.98 -3.71 -2.86
CA MET A 636 -32.50 -3.08 -1.65
C MET A 636 -33.82 -2.35 -1.91
N ASP A 637 -33.98 -1.74 -3.08
CA ASP A 637 -35.13 -0.89 -3.42
C ASP A 637 -36.21 -1.65 -4.21
N TYR A 638 -35.82 -2.62 -5.05
CA TYR A 638 -36.71 -3.33 -5.98
C TYR A 638 -36.68 -4.86 -5.82
N ARG A 639 -36.66 -5.35 -4.57
CA ARG A 639 -36.44 -6.78 -4.25
C ARG A 639 -37.32 -7.75 -5.04
N ASP A 640 -38.64 -7.55 -5.07
CA ASP A 640 -39.58 -8.49 -5.68
C ASP A 640 -39.42 -8.56 -7.21
N GLU A 641 -39.17 -7.41 -7.84
CA GLU A 641 -38.94 -7.31 -9.27
C GLU A 641 -37.60 -7.94 -9.67
N MET A 642 -36.53 -7.65 -8.91
CA MET A 642 -35.21 -8.23 -9.16
C MET A 642 -35.20 -9.75 -8.94
N TYR A 643 -35.91 -10.23 -7.90
CA TYR A 643 -36.08 -11.67 -7.69
C TYR A 643 -36.79 -12.32 -8.88
N PHE A 644 -37.89 -11.75 -9.36
CA PHE A 644 -38.60 -12.27 -10.53
C PHE A 644 -37.73 -12.26 -11.79
N LYS A 645 -37.02 -11.16 -12.06
CA LYS A 645 -36.13 -11.03 -13.22
C LYS A 645 -34.98 -12.06 -13.16
N LEU A 646 -34.37 -12.31 -12.00
CA LEU A 646 -33.32 -13.32 -11.84
C LEU A 646 -33.83 -14.76 -11.96
N ASP A 647 -35.03 -15.04 -11.43
CA ASP A 647 -35.66 -16.36 -11.53
C ASP A 647 -35.97 -16.70 -13.01
N VAL A 648 -36.46 -15.73 -13.78
CA VAL A 648 -36.71 -15.89 -15.22
C VAL A 648 -35.43 -16.18 -16.01
N ILE A 649 -34.32 -15.52 -15.67
CA ILE A 649 -33.02 -15.74 -16.33
C ILE A 649 -32.44 -17.12 -15.99
N LYS A 650 -32.83 -17.71 -14.84
CA LYS A 650 -32.22 -18.93 -14.28
C LYS A 650 -30.70 -18.80 -14.14
N PHE A 651 -30.23 -17.58 -13.88
CA PHE A 651 -28.80 -17.28 -13.71
C PHE A 651 -28.20 -18.09 -12.57
N LEU A 652 -28.96 -18.27 -11.49
CA LEU A 652 -28.55 -19.13 -10.38
C LEU A 652 -28.76 -20.60 -10.75
N PRO A 653 -27.74 -21.46 -10.62
CA PRO A 653 -27.92 -22.88 -10.87
C PRO A 653 -29.01 -23.42 -9.94
N HIS A 654 -30.08 -23.97 -10.53
CA HIS A 654 -31.00 -24.81 -9.76
C HIS A 654 -30.19 -25.91 -9.10
N VAL A 655 -30.53 -26.25 -7.85
CA VAL A 655 -29.88 -27.31 -7.06
C VAL A 655 -30.18 -28.68 -7.69
N ASN A 656 -29.62 -28.93 -8.86
CA ASN A 656 -29.30 -30.25 -9.34
C ASN A 656 -27.88 -30.48 -8.88
N SER A 657 -27.72 -31.41 -7.93
CA SER A 657 -26.47 -31.90 -7.36
C SER A 657 -25.25 -31.65 -8.26
N LEU A 658 -24.63 -30.47 -8.09
CA LEU A 658 -23.32 -30.19 -8.63
C LEU A 658 -22.36 -30.94 -7.74
N ASP A 659 -21.87 -32.08 -8.22
CA ASP A 659 -20.63 -32.68 -7.75
C ASP A 659 -19.51 -31.68 -8.08
N ILE A 660 -19.33 -30.70 -7.19
CA ILE A 660 -18.18 -29.82 -7.21
C ILE A 660 -16.97 -30.73 -6.98
N SER A 661 -16.22 -31.02 -8.03
CA SER A 661 -15.02 -31.83 -7.91
C SER A 661 -14.07 -31.11 -6.93
N PRO A 662 -13.50 -31.79 -5.93
CA PRO A 662 -12.58 -31.18 -4.96
C PRO A 662 -11.41 -30.45 -5.62
N ILE A 663 -11.06 -30.82 -6.86
CA ILE A 663 -9.94 -30.30 -7.63
C ILE A 663 -10.13 -28.82 -8.01
N SER A 664 -11.36 -28.34 -8.26
CA SER A 664 -11.61 -26.93 -8.58
C SER A 664 -11.50 -26.01 -7.35
N CYS A 665 -11.68 -26.53 -6.13
CA CYS A 665 -11.42 -25.79 -4.89
C CYS A 665 -9.94 -25.83 -4.46
N ILE A 666 -9.13 -26.75 -4.99
CA ILE A 666 -7.75 -27.02 -4.53
C ILE A 666 -6.69 -26.23 -5.33
N ASN A 667 -7.06 -25.48 -6.38
CA ASN A 667 -6.09 -24.63 -7.11
C ASN A 667 -5.69 -23.35 -6.37
N GLY A 668 -6.29 -23.05 -5.21
CA GLY A 668 -5.71 -22.09 -4.27
C GLY A 668 -4.52 -22.73 -3.57
N LYS A 669 -3.30 -22.26 -3.84
CA LYS A 669 -2.11 -22.58 -3.02
C LYS A 669 -2.39 -22.14 -1.58
N PHE A 670 -2.95 -23.02 -0.75
CA PHE A 670 -3.11 -22.81 0.67
C PHE A 670 -1.71 -22.71 1.29
N HIS A 671 -1.28 -21.49 1.55
CA HIS A 671 -0.14 -21.25 2.42
C HIS A 671 -0.63 -21.58 3.84
N CYS A 672 -0.22 -22.73 4.37
CA CYS A 672 -0.39 -23.07 5.77
C CYS A 672 0.45 -22.11 6.63
N GLY A 673 -0.03 -20.89 6.81
CA GLY A 673 0.63 -19.88 7.63
C GLY A 673 0.12 -19.97 9.06
N GLY A 674 0.93 -20.51 9.97
CA GLY A 674 0.67 -20.36 11.42
C GLY A 674 0.90 -18.92 11.89
N ASN A 675 0.81 -18.68 13.21
CA ASN A 675 1.05 -17.35 13.81
C ASN A 675 2.42 -16.74 13.41
N GLY A 676 3.44 -17.56 13.13
CA GLY A 676 4.73 -17.08 12.62
C GLY A 676 4.65 -16.39 11.25
N MET A 677 3.77 -16.84 10.35
CA MET A 677 3.56 -16.19 9.06
C MET A 677 2.79 -14.88 9.21
N LEU A 678 1.76 -14.84 10.07
CA LEU A 678 1.08 -13.59 10.42
C LEU A 678 2.07 -12.58 10.97
N GLN A 679 2.95 -13.03 11.86
CA GLN A 679 3.96 -12.16 12.45
C GLN A 679 4.95 -11.65 11.40
N LEU A 680 5.43 -12.51 10.50
CA LEU A 680 6.32 -12.11 9.42
C LEU A 680 5.66 -11.11 8.47
N LEU A 681 4.37 -11.28 8.16
CA LEU A 681 3.61 -10.33 7.37
C LEU A 681 3.49 -8.97 8.07
N MET A 682 3.17 -8.98 9.37
CA MET A 682 3.12 -7.76 10.18
C MET A 682 4.49 -7.07 10.31
N GLU A 683 5.58 -7.85 10.34
CA GLU A 683 6.96 -7.31 10.36
C GLU A 683 7.36 -6.73 8.99
N SER A 684 6.82 -7.26 7.90
CA SER A 684 7.15 -6.82 6.54
C SER A 684 6.41 -5.57 6.06
N GLN A 685 5.31 -5.19 6.73
CA GLN A 685 4.49 -4.03 6.34
C GLN A 685 4.94 -2.74 7.05
N LEU A 686 4.73 -1.61 6.37
CA LEU A 686 5.06 -0.27 6.90
C LEU A 686 4.00 0.24 7.86
N ASN A 687 2.72 0.09 7.48
CA ASN A 687 1.62 0.42 8.38
C ASN A 687 1.21 -0.82 9.16
N TRP A 688 0.89 -0.64 10.43
CA TRP A 688 0.43 -1.69 11.34
C TRP A 688 -1.08 -1.57 11.64
N ASP A 689 -1.71 -0.46 11.25
CA ASP A 689 -3.15 -0.26 11.42
C ASP A 689 -3.98 -0.97 10.37
N THR A 690 -3.54 -0.90 9.12
CA THR A 690 -4.17 -1.48 7.93
C THR A 690 -3.19 -2.36 7.17
N GLY A 691 -3.69 -3.07 6.16
CA GLY A 691 -2.86 -3.77 5.18
C GLY A 691 -3.02 -5.28 5.14
N PRO A 692 -2.24 -5.97 4.27
CA PRO A 692 -2.45 -7.37 3.95
C PRO A 692 -2.27 -8.29 5.16
N GLY A 693 -1.40 -7.95 6.12
CA GLY A 693 -1.28 -8.68 7.37
C GLY A 693 -2.55 -8.60 8.22
N VAL A 694 -3.18 -7.43 8.28
CA VAL A 694 -4.43 -7.20 9.03
C VAL A 694 -5.61 -7.88 8.35
N ASP A 695 -5.68 -7.84 7.01
CA ASP A 695 -6.70 -8.55 6.23
C ASP A 695 -6.59 -10.06 6.41
N PHE A 696 -5.35 -10.58 6.41
CA PHE A 696 -5.11 -11.99 6.68
C PHE A 696 -5.47 -12.37 8.12
N ILE A 697 -5.20 -11.52 9.13
CA ILE A 697 -5.70 -11.71 10.51
C ILE A 697 -7.23 -11.78 10.53
N ASN A 698 -7.92 -10.90 9.80
CA ASN A 698 -9.37 -10.88 9.72
C ASN A 698 -9.93 -12.15 9.05
N LEU A 699 -9.27 -12.64 8.00
CA LEU A 699 -9.63 -13.90 7.35
C LEU A 699 -9.48 -15.08 8.30
N VAL A 700 -8.36 -15.18 9.03
CA VAL A 700 -8.14 -16.25 10.03
C VAL A 700 -9.18 -16.15 11.14
N ARG A 701 -9.50 -14.94 11.60
CA ARG A 701 -10.57 -14.71 12.60
C ARG A 701 -11.92 -15.22 12.11
N LEU A 702 -12.32 -14.89 10.88
CA LEU A 702 -13.58 -15.34 10.30
C LEU A 702 -13.62 -16.86 10.13
N ALA A 703 -12.51 -17.46 9.68
CA ALA A 703 -12.39 -18.92 9.55
C ALA A 703 -12.55 -19.63 10.90
N LEU A 704 -11.87 -19.15 11.96
CA LEU A 704 -12.02 -19.69 13.32
C LEU A 704 -13.45 -19.50 13.86
N ALA A 705 -14.07 -18.35 13.59
CA ALA A 705 -15.45 -18.08 14.02
C ALA A 705 -16.47 -18.98 13.32
N LEU A 706 -16.36 -19.18 12.01
CA LEU A 706 -17.21 -20.09 11.23
C LEU A 706 -17.03 -21.54 11.67
N LEU A 707 -15.80 -21.96 11.96
CA LEU A 707 -15.54 -23.30 12.50
C LEU A 707 -16.16 -23.47 13.89
N ASN A 708 -16.03 -22.48 14.79
CA ASN A 708 -16.69 -22.49 16.09
C ASN A 708 -18.21 -22.53 15.96
N MET A 709 -18.79 -21.73 15.05
CA MET A 709 -20.24 -21.67 14.85
C MET A 709 -20.78 -22.99 14.29
N THR A 710 -20.11 -23.59 13.30
CA THR A 710 -20.51 -24.89 12.73
C THR A 710 -20.43 -26.02 13.75
N LEU A 711 -19.40 -26.05 14.60
CA LEU A 711 -19.30 -27.02 15.70
C LEU A 711 -20.40 -26.82 16.76
N ARG A 712 -20.77 -25.56 17.05
CA ARG A 712 -21.85 -25.22 18.00
C ARG A 712 -23.26 -25.47 17.47
N LEU A 713 -23.47 -25.40 16.16
CA LEU A 713 -24.77 -25.59 15.52
C LEU A 713 -25.23 -27.07 15.49
N LYS A 714 -24.40 -28.01 15.96
CA LYS A 714 -24.79 -29.42 16.12
C LYS A 714 -25.99 -29.51 17.07
N THR A 715 -27.14 -29.92 16.53
CA THR A 715 -28.34 -30.16 17.32
C THR A 715 -28.14 -31.33 18.27
N THR A 716 -28.72 -31.25 19.48
CA THR A 716 -28.66 -32.28 20.55
C THR A 716 -29.07 -33.70 20.11
N LYS A 717 -29.65 -33.86 18.92
CA LYS A 717 -30.05 -35.14 18.32
C LYS A 717 -28.92 -35.86 17.56
N ASP A 718 -27.84 -35.16 17.17
CA ASP A 718 -26.75 -35.72 16.34
C ASP A 718 -25.47 -36.03 17.12
N MET A 719 -25.52 -35.97 18.47
CA MET A 719 -24.34 -36.12 19.34
C MET A 719 -23.64 -37.50 19.23
N ASN A 720 -24.32 -38.52 18.70
CA ASN A 720 -23.78 -39.88 18.60
C ASN A 720 -23.01 -40.16 17.30
N TYR A 721 -23.00 -39.24 16.34
CA TYR A 721 -22.28 -39.41 15.07
C TYR A 721 -21.29 -38.26 14.85
N LEU A 722 -20.06 -38.61 14.47
CA LEU A 722 -19.05 -37.66 14.01
C LEU A 722 -19.49 -37.13 12.64
N CYS A 723 -19.68 -35.82 12.50
CA CYS A 723 -19.96 -35.24 11.19
C CYS A 723 -18.72 -35.36 10.28
N PRO A 724 -18.82 -35.34 8.94
CA PRO A 724 -17.65 -35.43 8.05
C PRO A 724 -16.56 -34.38 8.32
N LEU A 725 -16.94 -33.22 8.88
CA LEU A 725 -16.02 -32.17 9.31
C LEU A 725 -15.29 -32.55 10.60
N GLU A 726 -16.00 -33.00 11.64
CA GLU A 726 -15.40 -33.54 12.87
C GLU A 726 -14.57 -34.77 12.57
N ALA A 727 -15.04 -35.66 11.69
CA ALA A 727 -14.28 -36.77 11.19
C ALA A 727 -13.02 -36.26 10.50
N LYS A 728 -13.04 -35.29 9.58
CA LYS A 728 -11.78 -34.74 8.99
C LYS A 728 -10.85 -34.09 10.03
N ILE A 729 -11.39 -33.47 11.06
CA ILE A 729 -10.63 -32.86 12.17
C ILE A 729 -10.02 -33.96 13.07
N MET A 730 -10.75 -35.06 13.31
CA MET A 730 -10.42 -36.18 14.19
C MET A 730 -9.83 -37.40 13.46
N TYR A 731 -9.79 -37.41 12.13
CA TYR A 731 -9.41 -38.58 11.34
C TYR A 731 -7.91 -38.80 11.55
N TYR A 732 -7.57 -39.93 12.15
CA TYR A 732 -6.20 -40.37 12.38
C TYR A 732 -5.80 -41.41 11.33
N PRO A 733 -5.15 -41.01 10.22
CA PRO A 733 -4.44 -41.96 9.39
C PRO A 733 -2.94 -41.66 9.41
N ASN A 734 -2.21 -41.99 10.47
CA ASN A 734 -0.73 -42.12 10.51
C ASN A 734 0.16 -41.04 9.86
N ASP A 735 -0.38 -39.89 9.44
CA ASP A 735 0.32 -38.84 8.73
C ASP A 735 0.61 -37.67 9.67
N LYS A 736 1.86 -37.21 9.64
CA LYS A 736 2.47 -36.15 10.45
C LYS A 736 1.79 -34.76 10.34
N ASN A 737 0.66 -34.66 9.62
CA ASN A 737 0.00 -33.41 9.28
C ASN A 737 -1.11 -32.98 10.26
N HIS A 738 -1.71 -33.88 11.05
CA HIS A 738 -2.80 -33.50 11.98
C HIS A 738 -2.32 -32.83 13.28
N LEU A 739 -1.07 -33.04 13.70
CA LEU A 739 -0.43 -32.23 14.75
C LEU A 739 -0.40 -30.74 14.37
N ARG A 740 -0.55 -30.38 13.08
CA ARG A 740 -0.45 -28.99 12.63
C ARG A 740 -1.69 -28.16 12.94
N ILE A 741 -2.91 -28.69 12.92
CA ILE A 741 -4.12 -27.87 13.17
C ILE A 741 -4.21 -27.49 14.65
N LEU A 742 -4.03 -28.46 15.54
CA LEU A 742 -4.02 -28.20 16.98
C LEU A 742 -2.84 -27.30 17.36
N HIS A 743 -1.63 -27.58 16.86
CA HIS A 743 -0.45 -26.74 17.09
C HIS A 743 -0.61 -25.32 16.53
N SER A 744 -1.15 -25.17 15.32
CA SER A 744 -1.40 -23.83 14.74
C SER A 744 -2.48 -23.07 15.51
N THR A 745 -3.50 -23.76 16.02
CA THR A 745 -4.53 -23.16 16.89
C THR A 745 -3.94 -22.69 18.22
N VAL A 746 -3.06 -23.50 18.83
CA VAL A 746 -2.31 -23.13 20.04
C VAL A 746 -1.40 -21.94 19.78
N ASP A 747 -0.75 -21.88 18.61
CA ASP A 747 0.12 -20.76 18.25
C ASP A 747 -0.66 -19.41 18.20
N TYR A 748 -1.95 -19.43 17.87
CA TYR A 748 -2.81 -18.24 17.87
C TYR A 748 -3.22 -17.75 19.26
N ILE A 749 -3.06 -18.54 20.32
CA ILE A 749 -3.32 -18.11 21.71
C ILE A 749 -2.39 -16.96 22.10
N TYR A 750 -1.16 -16.98 21.56
CA TYR A 750 -0.15 -15.95 21.82
C TYR A 750 -0.17 -14.82 20.79
N HIS A 751 -1.21 -14.77 19.95
CA HIS A 751 -1.32 -13.73 18.94
C HIS A 751 -1.58 -12.37 19.59
N THR A 752 -0.72 -11.40 19.29
CA THR A 752 -0.70 -10.12 19.99
C THR A 752 -1.48 -9.01 19.29
N PHE A 753 -1.76 -9.14 18.00
CA PHE A 753 -2.30 -8.04 17.19
C PHE A 753 -3.82 -7.96 17.20
N ASN A 754 -4.51 -9.07 17.50
CA ASN A 754 -5.97 -9.09 17.60
C ASN A 754 -6.41 -9.88 18.84
N PRO A 755 -7.03 -9.23 19.84
CA PRO A 755 -7.42 -9.88 21.09
C PRO A 755 -8.54 -10.92 20.92
N ASN A 756 -9.29 -10.85 19.82
CA ASN A 756 -10.33 -11.83 19.52
C ASN A 756 -9.74 -13.15 19.04
N LEU A 757 -8.54 -13.14 18.44
CA LEU A 757 -7.93 -14.35 17.88
C LEU A 757 -7.53 -15.37 18.96
N PRO A 758 -6.84 -14.98 20.05
CA PRO A 758 -6.61 -15.87 21.19
C PRO A 758 -7.90 -16.41 21.79
N THR A 759 -8.92 -15.56 21.92
CA THR A 759 -10.22 -15.94 22.50
C THR A 759 -10.89 -17.01 21.64
N LEU A 760 -10.99 -16.78 20.33
CA LEU A 760 -11.56 -17.73 19.37
C LEU A 760 -10.75 -19.03 19.30
N ALA A 761 -9.42 -18.95 19.38
CA ALA A 761 -8.55 -20.12 19.40
C ALA A 761 -8.78 -20.98 20.66
N VAL A 762 -8.92 -20.36 21.84
CA VAL A 762 -9.25 -21.07 23.08
C VAL A 762 -10.66 -21.66 23.02
N GLU A 763 -11.65 -20.93 22.49
CA GLU A 763 -13.00 -21.46 22.28
C GLU A 763 -13.03 -22.63 21.31
N LEU A 764 -12.19 -22.59 20.26
CA LEU A 764 -12.06 -23.68 19.31
C LEU A 764 -11.40 -24.89 19.95
N MET A 765 -10.34 -24.71 20.74
CA MET A 765 -9.76 -25.80 21.51
C MET A 765 -10.75 -26.42 22.49
N ARG A 766 -11.58 -25.60 23.16
CA ARG A 766 -12.67 -26.11 24.00
C ARG A 766 -13.67 -26.91 23.18
N SER A 767 -14.02 -26.44 22.00
CA SER A 767 -14.96 -27.13 21.10
C SER A 767 -14.37 -28.47 20.63
N PHE A 768 -13.08 -28.52 20.28
CA PHE A 768 -12.37 -29.77 19.99
C PHE A 768 -12.30 -30.73 21.16
N ALA A 769 -12.23 -30.22 22.40
CA ALA A 769 -12.24 -31.07 23.60
C ALA A 769 -13.64 -31.59 23.96
N MET A 770 -14.71 -31.01 23.39
CA MET A 770 -16.10 -31.40 23.62
C MET A 770 -16.66 -32.35 22.56
N VAL A 771 -16.05 -32.38 21.38
CA VAL A 771 -16.26 -33.37 20.30
C VAL A 771 -15.51 -34.64 20.66
#